data_AF-A0A846THV7-F1
#
_entry.id   AF-A0A846THV7-F1
#
_cell.length_a   1.000
_cell.length_b   1.000
_cell.length_c   1.000
_cell.angle_alpha   90.00
_cell.angle_beta   90.00
_cell.angle_gamma   90.00
#
_symmetry.space_group_name_H-M   'P 1'
#
loop_
_entity.id
_entity.type
_entity.pdbx_description
1 polymer ?
#
loop_
_entity_poly.entity_id
_entity_poly.type
_entity_poly.pdbx_seq_one_letter_code
_entity_poly.pdbx_strand_id
1 'polypeptide(L)'
;MDIKLSQKNIKDLCGTVSFKRGDAFYRAGKVEFTDDNVDRVSATVTGAEIFHVTVTETGDGRFAAECTCPKLASVKHECQHVAAVLLSIMDEQKKGTSHAHKNDKHKGSDLAESLLTIFSEGPSRTSGHQLHFETRKILNTVFNIEPVKMSDREMLLGISMSIGPIGIVDIQGFLLSIANREAAHLSEVFTYDPQLHCFQNDIDSIINILIQIVEDADNEAKNGTLTSTLIIPPSFWVRLLPLLENIQDVKFIEEGKITGPFSVSKEKLPLLFNFEKMTERDYSLKIAGISELIVMDKYDLVWLESRLIQLSTEDCSRLFELKNMLAKTKTDSIPILDDQMGFFVEKVVPGLRRIGEVQIDGDITKQFLTEPLKAKLFLDRVNNRLLAGIEFQYGKIEFNPLEDREPKVNSLLIRDSVKEDQILELLDEASFAKTDGGYFLHNEELEYEFLYHVIPKLQKLVQIYATTAVRTRIFREPVRPQIRVKVKKERTNWLEFKFEMDGIPEKQIRDILEALEEKRKYYRLRNGSLMSLETREWEEIQRFLNAGPIQDEDLEKGLNVPIVRGMQLIETFEDGPVLQLEESFRNFLEEISTPGKVKFAVPESLQSILREYQKQGYQWMKTLASYGFGGILADDMGLGKTLQSITYISSELRNVRDRQHPILIVCPSSLVYNWLSEFMKFTPDIQAIIIDGNKAERSKLLKDISGIDVVITSYMLLRKDIHLYEKINFHTVFFDEAQAFKNPLTQTAKAVMNIQADHRFALTGTPIENSTEELWSIFRVVFPELFQGLKEYSHLTSKTIARRIRPFLLRRVKEEVLGELPEKIESIDRVELLPEQKKLYAAYLAKLRHQTLKQLDKNTIRKNRIKILAGLTRLRQICCHPALFVDGYKGSSAKFEQLKQIIEESRFAGRRVLIFSQFTKMLDLIGRELAHEGIPFFYLDGQTPPEERVETCERFNEGERDFFLISLKAGGTGLNLSGADTVILYDLWWNPAVEEQAADRAHRMGQKNIVQVIKLIARGTIEEKMNELQDKKRNIIEEIIEEKKSASLTEEDIREILQI
;
A
#
# COMPACT_ATOMS: atom_id res chain seq x y z
N MET A 1 -14.57 -15.26 -38.14
CA MET A 1 -13.13 -15.55 -38.39
C MET A 1 -12.88 -17.01 -38.77
N ASP A 2 -12.16 -17.26 -39.87
CA ASP A 2 -11.82 -18.61 -40.38
C ASP A 2 -10.34 -18.96 -40.10
N ILE A 3 -9.85 -18.59 -38.91
CA ILE A 3 -8.45 -18.80 -38.49
C ILE A 3 -8.29 -20.25 -37.99
N LYS A 4 -7.36 -21.03 -38.54
CA LYS A 4 -7.00 -22.36 -38.01
C LYS A 4 -6.20 -22.24 -36.71
N LEU A 5 -6.89 -22.12 -35.58
CA LEU A 5 -6.29 -22.14 -34.25
C LEU A 5 -6.02 -23.58 -33.79
N SER A 6 -4.81 -23.82 -33.27
CA SER A 6 -4.45 -25.07 -32.60
C SER A 6 -3.88 -24.76 -31.21
N GLN A 7 -4.03 -25.67 -30.24
CA GLN A 7 -3.44 -25.49 -28.92
C GLN A 7 -1.92 -25.28 -28.97
N LYS A 8 -1.24 -25.84 -29.97
CA LYS A 8 0.19 -25.63 -30.18
C LYS A 8 0.48 -24.18 -30.58
N ASN A 9 -0.29 -23.62 -31.51
CA ASN A 9 -0.14 -22.22 -31.95
C ASN A 9 -0.39 -21.23 -30.80
N ILE A 10 -1.40 -21.47 -29.96
CA ILE A 10 -1.69 -20.61 -28.80
C ILE A 10 -0.58 -20.72 -27.75
N LYS A 11 -0.03 -21.93 -27.50
CA LYS A 11 1.11 -22.12 -26.59
C LYS A 11 2.39 -21.45 -27.09
N ASP A 12 2.65 -21.47 -28.39
CA ASP A 12 3.83 -20.84 -28.98
C ASP A 12 3.72 -19.30 -28.92
N LEU A 13 2.51 -18.75 -29.08
CA LEU A 13 2.23 -17.31 -29.00
C LEU A 13 2.29 -16.78 -27.55
N CYS A 14 1.58 -17.42 -26.62
CA CYS A 14 1.42 -16.95 -25.25
C CYS A 14 2.44 -17.52 -24.25
N GLY A 15 3.16 -18.57 -24.63
CA GLY A 15 4.03 -19.33 -23.72
C GLY A 15 3.23 -20.30 -22.83
N THR A 16 3.91 -21.32 -22.30
CA THR A 16 3.27 -22.43 -21.57
C THR A 16 2.58 -22.01 -20.26
N VAL A 17 3.11 -20.98 -19.58
CA VAL A 17 2.57 -20.47 -18.31
C VAL A 17 1.30 -19.65 -18.54
N SER A 18 1.33 -18.70 -19.47
CA SER A 18 0.16 -17.88 -19.82
C SER A 18 -0.96 -18.73 -20.44
N PHE A 19 -0.60 -19.74 -21.25
CA PHE A 19 -1.56 -20.70 -21.77
C PHE A 19 -2.32 -21.45 -20.67
N LYS A 20 -1.62 -21.99 -19.66
CA LYS A 20 -2.27 -22.71 -18.55
C LYS A 20 -3.22 -21.83 -17.73
N ARG A 21 -2.85 -20.55 -17.53
CA ARG A 21 -3.70 -19.58 -16.83
C ARG A 21 -4.88 -19.13 -17.69
N GLY A 22 -4.66 -18.91 -18.99
CA GLY A 22 -5.74 -18.62 -19.94
C GLY A 22 -6.76 -19.76 -20.05
N ASP A 23 -6.30 -21.01 -20.05
CA ASP A 23 -7.18 -22.20 -20.01
C ASP A 23 -8.04 -22.22 -18.73
N ALA A 24 -7.51 -21.77 -17.60
CA ALA A 24 -8.31 -21.64 -16.37
C ALA A 24 -9.39 -20.55 -16.48
N PHE A 25 -9.10 -19.39 -17.08
CA PHE A 25 -10.10 -18.34 -17.34
C PHE A 25 -11.19 -18.81 -18.31
N TYR A 26 -10.80 -19.47 -19.39
CA TYR A 26 -11.72 -20.07 -20.36
C TYR A 26 -12.64 -21.12 -19.71
N ARG A 27 -12.08 -22.09 -18.98
CA ARG A 27 -12.89 -23.15 -18.31
C ARG A 27 -13.81 -22.61 -17.22
N ALA A 28 -13.46 -21.46 -16.63
CA ALA A 28 -14.28 -20.77 -15.64
C ALA A 28 -15.39 -19.90 -16.28
N GLY A 29 -15.53 -19.89 -17.62
CA GLY A 29 -16.56 -19.12 -18.32
C GLY A 29 -16.38 -17.61 -18.24
N LYS A 30 -15.14 -17.13 -18.08
CA LYS A 30 -14.83 -15.72 -17.80
C LYS A 30 -14.56 -14.87 -19.06
N VAL A 31 -14.99 -15.32 -20.22
CA VAL A 31 -14.77 -14.65 -21.51
C VAL A 31 -16.13 -14.31 -22.11
N GLU A 32 -16.34 -13.05 -22.46
CA GLU A 32 -17.58 -12.54 -23.08
C GLU A 32 -17.24 -11.77 -24.36
N PHE A 33 -17.84 -12.16 -25.50
CA PHE A 33 -17.59 -11.51 -26.78
C PHE A 33 -18.47 -10.27 -26.94
N THR A 34 -17.87 -9.14 -27.30
CA THR A 34 -18.54 -7.84 -27.39
C THR A 34 -18.78 -7.39 -28.82
N ASP A 35 -17.97 -7.85 -29.78
CA ASP A 35 -18.16 -7.56 -31.21
C ASP A 35 -17.50 -8.67 -32.04
N ASP A 36 -18.24 -9.24 -32.98
CA ASP A 36 -17.78 -10.31 -33.88
C ASP A 36 -17.92 -9.84 -35.33
N ASN A 37 -16.87 -9.19 -35.82
CA ASN A 37 -16.75 -8.77 -37.20
C ASN A 37 -15.92 -9.80 -37.97
N VAL A 38 -16.11 -9.93 -39.29
CA VAL A 38 -15.51 -11.03 -40.09
C VAL A 38 -13.99 -11.12 -39.91
N ASP A 39 -13.31 -9.98 -39.75
CA ASP A 39 -11.85 -9.84 -39.64
C ASP A 39 -11.35 -9.43 -38.24
N ARG A 40 -12.24 -9.21 -37.26
CA ARG A 40 -11.90 -8.75 -35.91
C ARG A 40 -12.87 -9.27 -34.85
N VAL A 41 -12.32 -9.93 -33.83
CA VAL A 41 -13.06 -10.41 -32.65
C VAL A 41 -12.64 -9.61 -31.43
N SER A 42 -13.60 -9.01 -30.73
CA SER A 42 -13.36 -8.29 -29.47
C SER A 42 -14.07 -9.01 -28.32
N ALA A 43 -13.35 -9.21 -27.21
CA ALA A 43 -13.86 -9.90 -26.03
C ALA A 43 -13.36 -9.26 -24.74
N THR A 44 -14.16 -9.37 -23.68
CA THR A 44 -13.79 -9.04 -22.31
C THR A 44 -13.42 -10.31 -21.54
N VAL A 45 -12.37 -10.24 -20.74
CA VAL A 45 -11.94 -11.32 -19.83
C VAL A 45 -12.04 -10.84 -18.39
N THR A 46 -12.95 -11.44 -17.63
CA THR A 46 -13.30 -11.00 -16.27
C THR A 46 -12.38 -11.64 -15.23
N GLY A 47 -11.40 -10.88 -14.72
CA GLY A 47 -10.48 -11.29 -13.66
C GLY A 47 -10.78 -10.60 -12.32
N ALA A 48 -9.72 -10.13 -11.64
CA ALA A 48 -9.86 -9.14 -10.55
C ALA A 48 -10.17 -7.73 -11.08
N GLU A 49 -9.84 -7.50 -12.36
CA GLU A 49 -10.16 -6.33 -13.17
C GLU A 49 -10.72 -6.86 -14.51
N ILE A 50 -11.37 -5.99 -15.30
CA ILE A 50 -11.89 -6.33 -16.62
C ILE A 50 -10.82 -6.01 -17.67
N PHE A 51 -10.41 -7.01 -18.45
CA PHE A 51 -9.43 -6.85 -19.52
C PHE A 51 -10.09 -6.96 -20.89
N HIS A 52 -9.86 -5.98 -21.75
CA HIS A 52 -10.36 -6.01 -23.12
C HIS A 52 -9.28 -6.63 -24.01
N VAL A 53 -9.68 -7.61 -24.81
CA VAL A 53 -8.83 -8.33 -25.74
C VAL A 53 -9.42 -8.15 -27.14
N THR A 54 -8.59 -7.77 -28.09
CA THR A 54 -8.94 -7.72 -29.51
C THR A 54 -8.05 -8.70 -30.27
N VAL A 55 -8.65 -9.52 -31.12
CA VAL A 55 -7.95 -10.41 -32.06
C VAL A 55 -8.32 -9.98 -33.48
N THR A 56 -7.33 -9.67 -34.31
CA THR A 56 -7.50 -9.24 -35.70
C THR A 56 -6.82 -10.20 -36.67
N GLU A 57 -7.48 -10.51 -37.78
CA GLU A 57 -6.86 -11.31 -38.84
C GLU A 57 -5.95 -10.41 -39.68
N THR A 58 -4.67 -10.73 -39.71
CA THR A 58 -3.72 -10.13 -40.63
C THR A 58 -3.66 -11.08 -41.82
N GLY A 59 -4.18 -10.67 -42.99
CA GLY A 59 -4.25 -11.51 -44.20
C GLY A 59 -2.99 -12.39 -44.41
N ASP A 60 -3.20 -13.59 -44.95
CA ASP A 60 -2.29 -14.77 -45.00
C ASP A 60 -2.50 -15.81 -43.88
N GLY A 61 -3.63 -15.81 -43.18
CA GLY A 61 -3.97 -16.80 -42.14
C GLY A 61 -3.20 -16.62 -40.83
N ARG A 62 -2.69 -15.40 -40.57
CA ARG A 62 -2.08 -14.99 -39.30
C ARG A 62 -3.01 -14.04 -38.56
N PHE A 63 -2.81 -13.88 -37.26
CA PHE A 63 -3.60 -12.95 -36.47
C PHE A 63 -2.73 -12.19 -35.48
N ALA A 64 -3.14 -10.96 -35.19
CA ALA A 64 -2.59 -10.16 -34.12
C ALA A 64 -3.57 -10.15 -32.94
N ALA A 65 -3.05 -10.10 -31.72
CA ALA A 65 -3.87 -10.02 -30.53
C ALA A 65 -3.35 -8.92 -29.60
N GLU A 66 -4.24 -8.06 -29.14
CA GLU A 66 -3.96 -6.96 -28.24
C GLU A 66 -4.80 -7.10 -26.98
N CYS A 67 -4.24 -6.72 -25.83
CA CYS A 67 -4.93 -6.77 -24.55
C CYS A 67 -4.59 -5.54 -23.73
N THR A 68 -5.56 -5.03 -22.98
CA THR A 68 -5.40 -3.89 -22.06
C THR A 68 -4.56 -4.18 -20.83
N CYS A 69 -4.11 -5.43 -20.63
CA CYS A 69 -3.24 -5.74 -19.50
C CYS A 69 -1.84 -5.10 -19.70
N PRO A 70 -1.20 -4.60 -18.62
CA PRO A 70 0.10 -3.95 -18.72
C PRO A 70 1.18 -4.92 -19.23
N LYS A 71 1.67 -4.69 -20.46
CA LYS A 71 2.81 -5.44 -21.02
C LYS A 71 4.12 -4.92 -20.43
N LEU A 72 4.83 -5.78 -19.69
CA LEU A 72 6.21 -5.53 -19.30
C LEU A 72 7.11 -5.57 -20.55
N ALA A 73 7.95 -4.56 -20.75
CA ALA A 73 8.83 -4.44 -21.93
C ALA A 73 9.84 -5.61 -22.11
N SER A 74 9.96 -6.53 -21.13
CA SER A 74 10.83 -7.71 -21.16
C SER A 74 10.13 -9.01 -21.61
N VAL A 75 8.81 -9.02 -21.81
CA VAL A 75 8.04 -10.22 -22.13
C VAL A 75 7.77 -10.30 -23.63
N LYS A 76 8.28 -11.35 -24.29
CA LYS A 76 8.10 -11.59 -25.74
C LYS A 76 6.78 -12.28 -26.13
N HIS A 77 6.06 -12.84 -25.15
CA HIS A 77 4.86 -13.65 -25.38
C HIS A 77 3.58 -12.91 -25.01
N GLU A 78 2.47 -13.30 -25.64
CA GLU A 78 1.15 -12.74 -25.36
C GLU A 78 0.58 -13.19 -24.01
N CYS A 79 -0.31 -12.36 -23.44
CA CYS A 79 -0.78 -12.53 -22.07
C CYS A 79 -1.79 -13.69 -21.91
N GLN A 80 -2.09 -14.04 -20.66
CA GLN A 80 -3.06 -15.08 -20.31
C GLN A 80 -4.51 -14.76 -20.75
N HIS A 81 -4.88 -13.47 -20.86
CA HIS A 81 -6.21 -13.06 -21.31
C HIS A 81 -6.37 -13.29 -22.83
N VAL A 82 -5.32 -12.99 -23.62
CA VAL A 82 -5.25 -13.36 -25.04
C VAL A 82 -5.38 -14.87 -25.21
N ALA A 83 -4.67 -15.65 -24.37
CA ALA A 83 -4.81 -17.11 -24.40
C ALA A 83 -6.25 -17.58 -24.11
N ALA A 84 -6.96 -16.95 -23.16
CA ALA A 84 -8.34 -17.30 -22.83
C ALA A 84 -9.31 -17.03 -23.99
N VAL A 85 -9.17 -15.88 -24.67
CA VAL A 85 -10.00 -15.52 -25.82
C VAL A 85 -9.72 -16.41 -27.03
N LEU A 86 -8.45 -16.70 -27.32
CA LEU A 86 -8.10 -17.61 -28.42
C LEU A 86 -8.58 -19.04 -28.18
N LEU A 87 -8.59 -19.51 -26.93
CA LEU A 87 -9.18 -20.81 -26.56
C LEU A 87 -10.70 -20.82 -26.72
N SER A 88 -11.36 -19.70 -26.42
CA SER A 88 -12.82 -19.52 -26.59
C SER A 88 -13.20 -19.51 -28.08
N ILE A 89 -12.47 -18.75 -28.91
CA ILE A 89 -12.66 -18.72 -30.38
C ILE A 89 -12.43 -20.13 -30.98
N MET A 90 -11.38 -20.84 -30.52
CA MET A 90 -11.09 -22.20 -30.99
C MET A 90 -12.19 -23.21 -30.60
N ASP A 91 -12.90 -22.98 -29.50
CA ASP A 91 -14.04 -23.82 -29.07
C ASP A 91 -15.32 -23.45 -29.82
N GLU A 92 -15.57 -22.17 -30.08
CA GLU A 92 -16.69 -21.70 -30.91
C GLU A 92 -16.57 -22.17 -32.37
N GLN A 93 -15.36 -22.17 -32.94
CA GLN A 93 -15.10 -22.75 -34.26
C GLN A 93 -15.34 -24.27 -34.32
N LYS A 94 -15.23 -24.97 -33.18
CA LYS A 94 -15.62 -26.39 -33.08
C LYS A 94 -17.12 -26.59 -32.89
N LYS A 95 -17.84 -25.56 -32.40
CA LYS A 95 -19.26 -25.61 -32.05
C LYS A 95 -20.20 -25.02 -33.12
N GLY A 96 -19.71 -24.14 -34.01
CA GLY A 96 -20.37 -23.78 -35.27
C GLY A 96 -21.64 -22.91 -35.17
N THR A 97 -21.61 -21.75 -34.50
CA THR A 97 -22.75 -20.83 -34.44
C THR A 97 -22.34 -19.35 -34.52
N SER A 98 -22.91 -18.62 -35.47
CA SER A 98 -22.69 -17.19 -35.78
C SER A 98 -23.94 -16.35 -35.47
N HIS A 99 -23.78 -15.16 -34.86
CA HIS A 99 -24.87 -14.19 -34.66
C HIS A 99 -24.57 -12.85 -35.35
N ALA A 100 -25.57 -12.27 -36.02
CA ALA A 100 -25.44 -11.09 -36.86
C ALA A 100 -26.52 -10.02 -36.58
N HIS A 101 -26.10 -8.76 -36.79
CA HIS A 101 -26.83 -7.54 -37.24
C HIS A 101 -27.42 -6.52 -36.25
N LYS A 102 -26.97 -5.26 -36.37
CA LYS A 102 -27.57 -4.06 -37.06
C LYS A 102 -26.86 -2.78 -36.53
N ASN A 103 -26.63 -1.65 -37.22
CA ASN A 103 -26.74 -1.17 -38.60
C ASN A 103 -26.03 0.21 -38.70
N ASP A 104 -25.48 0.53 -39.86
CA ASP A 104 -24.84 1.79 -40.31
C ASP A 104 -25.74 3.05 -40.39
N LYS A 105 -25.13 4.26 -40.30
CA LYS A 105 -25.18 5.32 -41.36
C LYS A 105 -24.39 6.64 -41.08
N HIS A 106 -23.34 6.85 -41.89
CA HIS A 106 -22.76 8.05 -42.55
C HIS A 106 -22.87 9.52 -42.05
N LYS A 107 -21.71 10.20 -41.96
CA LYS A 107 -21.18 11.34 -42.78
C LYS A 107 -19.78 11.72 -42.21
N GLY A 108 -18.71 12.05 -42.93
CA GLY A 108 -18.55 12.43 -44.32
C GLY A 108 -17.78 13.75 -44.55
N SER A 109 -16.93 14.23 -43.62
CA SER A 109 -15.90 15.26 -43.91
C SER A 109 -14.75 15.39 -42.91
N ASP A 110 -14.82 14.84 -41.68
CA ASP A 110 -13.77 15.04 -40.65
C ASP A 110 -12.62 14.01 -40.64
N LEU A 111 -12.65 13.06 -41.58
CA LEU A 111 -11.71 11.93 -41.60
C LEU A 111 -10.25 12.34 -41.82
N ALA A 112 -9.99 13.46 -42.51
CA ALA A 112 -8.63 13.92 -42.76
C ALA A 112 -8.01 14.63 -41.54
N GLU A 113 -8.81 15.38 -40.77
CA GLU A 113 -8.37 16.01 -39.51
C GLU A 113 -8.26 14.99 -38.38
N SER A 114 -9.18 14.02 -38.34
CA SER A 114 -9.15 12.90 -37.39
C SER A 114 -7.95 11.98 -37.62
N LEU A 115 -7.54 11.75 -38.87
CA LEU A 115 -6.32 10.96 -39.15
C LEU A 115 -5.05 11.68 -38.67
N LEU A 116 -5.00 13.01 -38.76
CA LEU A 116 -3.84 13.78 -38.32
C LEU A 116 -3.69 13.76 -36.79
N THR A 117 -4.78 13.79 -36.03
CA THR A 117 -4.78 13.68 -34.55
C THR A 117 -4.41 12.27 -34.08
N ILE A 118 -4.87 11.22 -34.76
CA ILE A 118 -4.57 9.81 -34.41
C ILE A 118 -3.05 9.51 -34.44
N PHE A 119 -2.28 10.20 -35.28
CA PHE A 119 -0.85 9.92 -35.45
C PHE A 119 0.10 10.97 -34.84
N SER A 120 -0.41 12.06 -34.26
CA SER A 120 0.43 13.18 -33.77
C SER A 120 0.43 13.38 -32.24
N GLU A 121 -0.55 12.88 -31.50
CA GLU A 121 -0.58 12.97 -30.03
C GLU A 121 -0.57 11.58 -29.37
N GLY A 122 0.16 11.45 -28.25
CA GLY A 122 0.29 10.19 -27.51
C GLY A 122 -1.06 9.66 -26.99
N PRO A 123 -1.15 8.40 -26.54
CA PRO A 123 -2.41 7.78 -26.16
C PRO A 123 -3.11 8.61 -25.08
N SER A 124 -4.31 9.11 -25.40
CA SER A 124 -5.17 9.81 -24.44
C SER A 124 -5.57 8.83 -23.33
N ARG A 125 -5.22 9.20 -22.09
CA ARG A 125 -5.48 8.39 -20.90
C ARG A 125 -6.97 8.38 -20.58
N THR A 126 -7.46 7.25 -20.07
CA THR A 126 -8.90 6.93 -20.01
C THR A 126 -9.65 7.38 -18.76
N SER A 127 -9.00 8.00 -17.76
CA SER A 127 -9.68 8.40 -16.52
C SER A 127 -9.95 9.91 -16.45
N GLY A 128 -11.21 10.28 -16.18
CA GLY A 128 -11.64 11.63 -15.79
C GLY A 128 -11.31 11.98 -14.33
N HIS A 129 -10.99 10.96 -13.51
CA HIS A 129 -10.68 11.09 -12.09
C HIS A 129 -9.19 10.89 -11.76
N GLN A 130 -8.80 11.33 -10.55
CA GLN A 130 -7.41 11.39 -10.09
C GLN A 130 -6.85 10.03 -9.63
N LEU A 131 -5.75 9.58 -10.23
CA LEU A 131 -4.99 8.38 -9.83
C LEU A 131 -3.90 8.69 -8.78
N HIS A 132 -3.42 7.67 -8.05
CA HIS A 132 -2.41 7.80 -6.96
C HIS A 132 -1.05 8.45 -7.36
N PHE A 133 -0.80 8.64 -8.66
CA PHE A 133 0.38 9.34 -9.21
C PHE A 133 -0.02 10.36 -10.31
N GLU A 134 -1.09 11.13 -10.08
CA GLU A 134 -1.64 12.11 -11.02
C GLU A 134 -1.03 13.52 -10.85
N THR A 135 -0.75 14.22 -11.96
CA THR A 135 -0.25 15.61 -11.97
C THR A 135 -1.24 16.64 -12.51
N ARG A 136 -2.45 16.21 -12.93
CA ARG A 136 -3.50 17.09 -13.45
C ARG A 136 -4.12 17.92 -12.31
N LYS A 137 -4.50 19.16 -12.61
CA LYS A 137 -5.12 20.07 -11.65
C LYS A 137 -6.57 19.66 -11.43
N ILE A 138 -6.95 19.44 -10.17
CA ILE A 138 -8.33 19.18 -9.79
C ILE A 138 -9.15 20.46 -9.95
N LEU A 139 -10.28 20.37 -10.61
CA LEU A 139 -11.23 21.47 -10.75
C LEU A 139 -12.31 21.41 -9.67
N ASN A 140 -12.54 22.55 -9.03
CA ASN A 140 -13.62 22.71 -8.06
C ASN A 140 -14.90 23.06 -8.82
N THR A 141 -15.84 22.12 -8.81
CA THR A 141 -17.13 22.24 -9.50
C THR A 141 -18.24 22.45 -8.46
N VAL A 142 -19.10 23.44 -8.71
CA VAL A 142 -20.30 23.70 -7.91
C VAL A 142 -21.52 23.39 -8.77
N PHE A 143 -22.50 22.67 -8.22
CA PHE A 143 -23.76 22.37 -8.89
C PHE A 143 -24.89 23.20 -8.29
N ASN A 144 -25.82 23.66 -9.14
CA ASN A 144 -27.03 24.33 -8.67
C ASN A 144 -28.28 23.61 -9.17
N ILE A 145 -29.23 23.37 -8.28
CA ILE A 145 -30.51 22.74 -8.56
C ILE A 145 -31.60 23.82 -8.57
N GLU A 146 -32.48 23.80 -9.58
CA GLU A 146 -33.59 24.76 -9.71
C GLU A 146 -34.88 24.11 -10.24
N PRO A 147 -36.06 24.62 -9.88
CA PRO A 147 -37.33 24.16 -10.42
C PRO A 147 -37.58 24.77 -11.80
N VAL A 148 -37.75 23.93 -12.83
CA VAL A 148 -37.99 24.36 -14.21
C VAL A 148 -39.43 24.07 -14.62
N LYS A 149 -40.15 25.11 -15.04
CA LYS A 149 -41.53 25.01 -15.51
C LYS A 149 -41.58 24.53 -16.96
N MET A 150 -42.12 23.33 -17.21
CA MET A 150 -42.32 22.78 -18.56
C MET A 150 -43.68 23.11 -19.13
N SER A 151 -44.71 23.09 -18.29
CA SER A 151 -46.08 23.45 -18.65
C SER A 151 -46.81 24.02 -17.43
N ASP A 152 -48.05 24.49 -17.58
CA ASP A 152 -48.86 24.99 -16.46
C ASP A 152 -49.15 23.93 -15.38
N ARG A 153 -48.86 22.65 -15.64
CA ARG A 153 -49.07 21.54 -14.70
C ARG A 153 -47.81 20.72 -14.41
N GLU A 154 -46.67 21.06 -15.02
CA GLU A 154 -45.47 20.23 -14.96
C GLU A 154 -44.24 21.05 -14.60
N MET A 155 -43.67 20.71 -13.46
CA MET A 155 -42.43 21.26 -12.92
C MET A 155 -41.42 20.12 -12.84
N LEU A 156 -40.23 20.32 -13.44
CA LEU A 156 -39.13 19.37 -13.42
C LEU A 156 -37.92 19.97 -12.69
N LEU A 157 -36.97 19.13 -12.31
CA LEU A 157 -35.71 19.58 -11.72
C LEU A 157 -34.70 19.89 -12.83
N GLY A 158 -34.10 21.08 -12.77
CA GLY A 158 -32.97 21.50 -13.57
C GLY A 158 -31.67 21.48 -12.76
N ILE A 159 -30.56 21.18 -13.42
CA ILE A 159 -29.21 21.29 -12.87
C ILE A 159 -28.34 22.18 -13.75
N SER A 160 -27.66 23.13 -13.12
CA SER A 160 -26.60 23.94 -13.74
C SER A 160 -25.28 23.70 -13.01
N MET A 161 -24.17 24.04 -13.65
CA MET A 161 -22.84 23.83 -13.07
C MET A 161 -21.91 25.03 -13.31
N SER A 162 -20.95 25.19 -12.41
CA SER A 162 -19.90 26.20 -12.51
C SER A 162 -18.55 25.65 -12.06
N ILE A 163 -17.48 26.09 -12.70
CA ILE A 163 -16.10 25.73 -12.32
C ILE A 163 -15.45 26.97 -11.67
N GLY A 164 -15.25 26.91 -10.35
CA GLY A 164 -14.88 28.09 -9.57
C GLY A 164 -15.91 29.23 -9.74
N PRO A 165 -15.51 30.45 -10.13
CA PRO A 165 -16.43 31.57 -10.35
C PRO A 165 -17.09 31.58 -11.74
N ILE A 166 -16.78 30.61 -12.62
CA ILE A 166 -17.21 30.62 -14.02
C ILE A 166 -18.46 29.74 -14.17
N GLY A 167 -19.60 30.36 -14.45
CA GLY A 167 -20.84 29.65 -14.81
C GLY A 167 -20.76 29.08 -16.23
N ILE A 168 -21.19 27.83 -16.41
CA ILE A 168 -21.20 27.18 -17.72
C ILE A 168 -22.48 27.56 -18.45
N VAL A 169 -22.33 28.30 -19.56
CA VAL A 169 -23.46 28.80 -20.36
C VAL A 169 -24.08 27.70 -21.23
N ASP A 170 -23.26 26.75 -21.70
CA ASP A 170 -23.67 25.59 -22.47
C ASP A 170 -23.26 24.31 -21.77
N ILE A 171 -24.13 23.84 -20.86
CA ILE A 171 -23.84 22.65 -20.06
C ILE A 171 -23.83 21.39 -20.93
N GLN A 172 -24.70 21.32 -21.95
CA GLN A 172 -24.81 20.16 -22.84
C GLN A 172 -23.56 20.03 -23.70
N GLY A 173 -23.14 21.12 -24.36
CA GLY A 173 -21.91 21.14 -25.15
C GLY A 173 -20.67 20.83 -24.30
N PHE A 174 -20.61 21.37 -23.08
CA PHE A 174 -19.50 21.08 -22.17
C PHE A 174 -19.42 19.61 -21.74
N LEU A 175 -20.54 19.00 -21.38
CA LEU A 175 -20.59 17.57 -21.00
C LEU A 175 -20.23 16.67 -22.18
N LEU A 176 -20.68 16.99 -23.39
CA LEU A 176 -20.28 16.29 -24.61
C LEU A 176 -18.78 16.43 -24.89
N SER A 177 -18.18 17.62 -24.69
CA SER A 177 -16.73 17.79 -24.81
C SER A 177 -15.97 16.97 -23.76
N ILE A 178 -16.48 16.83 -22.53
CA ILE A 178 -15.89 15.93 -21.52
C ILE A 178 -15.98 14.48 -21.98
N ALA A 179 -17.14 14.03 -22.47
CA ALA A 179 -17.37 12.67 -22.96
C ALA A 179 -16.44 12.34 -24.15
N ASN A 180 -16.29 13.28 -25.08
CA ASN A 180 -15.43 13.16 -26.27
C ASN A 180 -13.94 13.43 -25.98
N ARG A 181 -13.60 13.86 -24.76
CA ARG A 181 -12.24 14.23 -24.32
C ARG A 181 -11.61 15.37 -25.13
N GLU A 182 -12.44 16.35 -25.45
CA GLU A 182 -12.03 17.56 -26.15
C GLU A 182 -11.83 18.73 -25.17
N ALA A 183 -10.98 19.68 -25.55
CA ALA A 183 -10.84 20.92 -24.80
C ALA A 183 -12.09 21.79 -24.98
N ALA A 184 -12.63 22.30 -23.89
CA ALA A 184 -13.85 23.11 -23.91
C ALA A 184 -13.57 24.55 -23.45
N HIS A 185 -13.85 25.51 -24.33
CA HIS A 185 -13.71 26.92 -24.02
C HIS A 185 -14.89 27.40 -23.18
N LEU A 186 -14.64 27.70 -21.91
CA LEU A 186 -15.68 28.11 -20.96
C LEU A 186 -15.76 29.63 -20.77
N SER A 187 -14.65 30.35 -20.94
CA SER A 187 -14.59 31.82 -20.93
C SER A 187 -13.35 32.31 -21.69
N GLU A 188 -13.23 33.63 -21.91
CA GLU A 188 -12.02 34.23 -22.52
C GLU A 188 -10.73 33.93 -21.72
N VAL A 189 -10.85 33.58 -20.43
CA VAL A 189 -9.71 33.42 -19.51
C VAL A 189 -9.50 31.95 -19.11
N PHE A 190 -10.44 31.04 -19.42
CA PHE A 190 -10.37 29.65 -18.97
C PHE A 190 -10.89 28.65 -20.00
N THR A 191 -10.05 27.67 -20.29
CA THR A 191 -10.33 26.53 -21.17
C THR A 191 -10.12 25.26 -20.37
N TYR A 192 -11.15 24.41 -20.32
CA TYR A 192 -11.03 23.07 -19.79
C TYR A 192 -10.21 22.22 -20.77
N ASP A 193 -9.28 21.43 -20.24
CA ASP A 193 -8.40 20.57 -21.03
C ASP A 193 -8.23 19.25 -20.27
N PRO A 194 -8.72 18.11 -20.81
CA PRO A 194 -8.67 16.81 -20.15
C PRO A 194 -7.25 16.27 -19.94
N GLN A 195 -6.24 16.81 -20.63
CA GLN A 195 -4.83 16.48 -20.41
C GLN A 195 -4.23 17.21 -19.19
N LEU A 196 -4.78 18.37 -18.83
CA LEU A 196 -4.29 19.23 -17.74
C LEU A 196 -5.19 19.24 -16.51
N HIS A 197 -6.47 18.93 -16.68
CA HIS A 197 -7.51 19.04 -15.68
C HIS A 197 -8.21 17.70 -15.43
N CYS A 198 -8.67 17.51 -14.19
CA CYS A 198 -9.44 16.33 -13.78
C CYS A 198 -10.44 16.70 -12.66
N PHE A 199 -11.39 15.81 -12.39
CA PHE A 199 -12.36 15.97 -11.31
C PHE A 199 -12.07 15.00 -10.16
N GLN A 200 -12.57 15.31 -8.97
CA GLN A 200 -12.59 14.35 -7.86
C GLN A 200 -13.56 13.21 -8.19
N ASN A 201 -13.31 12.01 -7.65
CA ASN A 201 -14.09 10.80 -7.95
C ASN A 201 -15.61 10.99 -7.79
N ASP A 202 -16.04 11.70 -6.74
CA ASP A 202 -17.46 11.91 -6.45
C ASP A 202 -18.10 12.86 -7.47
N ILE A 203 -17.37 13.90 -7.89
CA ILE A 203 -17.80 14.86 -8.92
C ILE A 203 -17.79 14.20 -10.31
N ASP A 204 -16.79 13.39 -10.62
CA ASP A 204 -16.69 12.64 -11.88
C ASP A 204 -17.88 11.67 -12.03
N SER A 205 -18.29 11.03 -10.93
CA SER A 205 -19.46 10.14 -10.90
C SER A 205 -20.76 10.89 -11.22
N ILE A 206 -20.93 12.12 -10.72
CA ILE A 206 -22.06 12.99 -11.04
C ILE A 206 -22.02 13.39 -12.52
N ILE A 207 -20.87 13.85 -13.02
CA ILE A 207 -20.68 14.27 -14.41
C ILE A 207 -20.99 13.11 -15.38
N ASN A 208 -20.58 11.89 -15.07
CA ASN A 208 -20.90 10.71 -15.90
C ASN A 208 -22.41 10.44 -16.00
N ILE A 209 -23.17 10.65 -14.91
CA ILE A 209 -24.63 10.54 -14.96
C ILE A 209 -25.24 11.67 -15.79
N LEU A 210 -24.71 12.89 -15.68
CA LEU A 210 -25.18 14.02 -16.51
C LEU A 210 -24.89 13.82 -18.00
N ILE A 211 -23.74 13.21 -18.34
CA ILE A 211 -23.42 12.80 -19.72
C ILE A 211 -24.45 11.80 -20.23
N GLN A 212 -24.81 10.77 -19.44
CA GLN A 212 -25.86 9.81 -19.82
C GLN A 212 -27.20 10.50 -20.09
N ILE A 213 -27.58 11.50 -19.29
CA ILE A 213 -28.81 12.29 -19.51
C ILE A 213 -28.75 13.04 -20.85
N VAL A 214 -27.60 13.60 -21.22
CA VAL A 214 -27.43 14.31 -22.49
C VAL A 214 -27.46 13.34 -23.67
N GLU A 215 -26.75 12.21 -23.57
CA GLU A 215 -26.72 11.16 -24.61
C GLU A 215 -28.11 10.54 -24.86
N ASP A 216 -28.90 10.31 -23.80
CA ASP A 216 -30.26 9.80 -23.91
C ASP A 216 -31.21 10.83 -24.54
N ALA A 217 -31.00 12.13 -24.30
CA ALA A 217 -31.80 13.22 -24.86
C ALA A 217 -31.48 13.55 -26.33
N ASP A 218 -30.24 13.35 -26.77
CA ASP A 218 -29.75 13.69 -28.13
C ASP A 218 -30.36 12.79 -29.24
N ASN A 219 -31.02 11.70 -28.85
CA ASN A 219 -31.77 10.86 -29.79
C ASN A 219 -33.10 11.49 -30.26
N GLU A 220 -33.58 12.57 -29.65
CA GLU A 220 -34.89 13.16 -30.00
C GLU A 220 -34.90 14.67 -30.38
N ALA A 221 -33.82 15.45 -30.23
CA ALA A 221 -33.88 16.90 -30.54
C ALA A 221 -32.60 17.53 -31.08
N LYS A 222 -32.42 17.54 -32.42
CA LYS A 222 -31.51 18.48 -33.09
C LYS A 222 -32.17 19.86 -33.25
N ASN A 223 -32.03 20.75 -32.27
CA ASN A 223 -32.21 22.19 -32.47
C ASN A 223 -31.37 22.98 -31.44
N GLY A 224 -30.33 23.66 -31.95
CA GLY A 224 -29.30 24.33 -31.16
C GLY A 224 -29.78 25.57 -30.42
N THR A 225 -30.23 25.38 -29.18
CA THR A 225 -30.42 26.47 -28.21
C THR A 225 -29.46 26.23 -27.05
N LEU A 226 -28.52 27.15 -26.83
CA LEU A 226 -27.59 27.10 -25.71
C LEU A 226 -28.40 27.18 -24.41
N THR A 227 -28.35 26.12 -23.59
CA THR A 227 -29.05 26.08 -22.30
C THR A 227 -28.02 25.97 -21.18
N SER A 228 -28.13 26.86 -20.20
CA SER A 228 -27.29 26.86 -18.99
C SER A 228 -27.74 25.84 -17.95
N THR A 229 -28.92 25.25 -18.14
CA THR A 229 -29.57 24.33 -17.21
C THR A 229 -29.99 23.06 -17.95
N LEU A 230 -29.53 21.91 -17.46
CA LEU A 230 -29.91 20.59 -17.94
C LEU A 230 -31.10 20.06 -17.14
N ILE A 231 -32.11 19.53 -17.81
CA ILE A 231 -33.28 18.94 -17.14
C ILE A 231 -32.93 17.53 -16.70
N ILE A 232 -33.20 17.20 -15.43
CA ILE A 232 -32.96 15.88 -14.87
C ILE A 232 -34.24 15.04 -15.04
N PRO A 233 -34.24 13.96 -15.83
CA PRO A 233 -35.40 13.08 -15.90
C PRO A 233 -35.66 12.38 -14.55
N PRO A 234 -36.93 12.12 -14.16
CA PRO A 234 -37.24 11.48 -12.88
C PRO A 234 -36.54 10.13 -12.64
N SER A 235 -36.32 9.34 -13.69
CA SER A 235 -35.61 8.05 -13.63
C SER A 235 -34.14 8.18 -13.21
N PHE A 236 -33.50 9.30 -13.54
CA PHE A 236 -32.10 9.56 -13.20
C PHE A 236 -31.94 10.20 -11.81
N TRP A 237 -32.99 10.86 -11.30
CA TRP A 237 -32.96 11.51 -10.00
C TRP A 237 -32.63 10.55 -8.85
N VAL A 238 -33.19 9.32 -8.87
CA VAL A 238 -32.95 8.28 -7.85
C VAL A 238 -31.46 7.90 -7.76
N ARG A 239 -30.75 7.91 -8.90
CA ARG A 239 -29.31 7.62 -8.96
C ARG A 239 -28.45 8.84 -8.61
N LEU A 240 -28.93 10.04 -8.92
CA LEU A 240 -28.20 11.29 -8.75
C LEU A 240 -28.25 11.80 -7.31
N LEU A 241 -29.39 11.64 -6.62
CA LEU A 241 -29.62 12.17 -5.27
C LEU A 241 -28.56 11.73 -4.23
N PRO A 242 -28.21 10.44 -4.07
CA PRO A 242 -27.20 10.03 -3.09
C PRO A 242 -25.81 10.60 -3.37
N LEU A 243 -25.50 10.91 -4.64
CA LEU A 243 -24.22 11.51 -5.01
C LEU A 243 -24.20 13.00 -4.70
N LEU A 244 -25.32 13.70 -4.91
CA LEU A 244 -25.46 15.12 -4.59
C LEU A 244 -25.45 15.38 -3.07
N GLU A 245 -25.98 14.47 -2.25
CA GLU A 245 -25.94 14.59 -0.77
C GLU A 245 -24.53 14.43 -0.19
N ASN A 246 -23.63 13.74 -0.90
CA ASN A 246 -22.27 13.46 -0.45
C ASN A 246 -21.27 14.60 -0.74
N ILE A 247 -21.67 15.63 -1.49
CA ILE A 247 -20.81 16.76 -1.84
C ILE A 247 -21.30 18.08 -1.19
N GLN A 248 -20.38 18.89 -0.68
CA GLN A 248 -20.72 20.13 0.04
C GLN A 248 -21.06 21.32 -0.89
N ASP A 249 -20.69 21.24 -2.17
CA ASP A 249 -20.77 22.32 -3.15
C ASP A 249 -22.03 22.22 -4.04
N VAL A 250 -23.20 22.04 -3.43
CA VAL A 250 -24.51 22.05 -4.13
C VAL A 250 -25.44 23.10 -3.53
N LYS A 251 -26.09 23.90 -4.39
CA LYS A 251 -26.93 25.04 -3.99
C LYS A 251 -28.31 25.00 -4.66
N PHE A 252 -29.31 25.57 -4.00
CA PHE A 252 -30.62 25.82 -4.61
C PHE A 252 -30.69 27.20 -5.26
N ILE A 253 -31.28 27.27 -6.45
CA ILE A 253 -31.61 28.52 -7.16
C ILE A 253 -33.12 28.58 -7.39
N GLU A 254 -33.71 29.73 -7.06
CA GLU A 254 -35.11 30.03 -7.33
C GLU A 254 -35.20 31.47 -7.84
N GLU A 255 -35.89 31.68 -8.97
CA GLU A 255 -35.99 32.99 -9.65
C GLU A 255 -34.62 33.70 -9.86
N GLY A 256 -33.56 32.93 -10.10
CA GLY A 256 -32.20 33.45 -10.34
C GLY A 256 -31.45 33.90 -9.09
N LYS A 257 -31.95 33.62 -7.88
CA LYS A 257 -31.25 33.87 -6.61
C LYS A 257 -30.88 32.56 -5.91
N ILE A 258 -29.69 32.53 -5.30
CA ILE A 258 -29.28 31.42 -4.45
C ILE A 258 -30.08 31.49 -3.15
N THR A 259 -30.85 30.45 -2.88
CA THR A 259 -31.81 30.45 -1.76
C THR A 259 -31.30 29.67 -0.54
N GLY A 260 -30.40 28.70 -0.72
CA GLY A 260 -29.79 27.96 0.40
C GLY A 260 -28.89 26.78 -0.02
N PRO A 261 -28.24 26.10 0.95
CA PRO A 261 -27.49 24.88 0.68
C PRO A 261 -28.44 23.73 0.31
N PHE A 262 -27.97 22.80 -0.52
CA PHE A 262 -28.74 21.62 -0.89
C PHE A 262 -29.09 20.77 0.34
N SER A 263 -30.38 20.49 0.51
CA SER A 263 -30.87 19.61 1.55
C SER A 263 -32.16 18.94 1.11
N VAL A 264 -32.23 17.63 1.35
CA VAL A 264 -33.45 16.84 1.19
C VAL A 264 -33.87 16.36 2.57
N SER A 265 -35.12 16.60 2.95
CA SER A 265 -35.65 16.20 4.25
C SER A 265 -36.92 15.38 4.10
N LYS A 266 -37.27 14.64 5.16
CA LYS A 266 -38.55 13.95 5.32
C LYS A 266 -39.41 14.63 6.38
N GLU A 267 -39.19 15.92 6.60
CA GLU A 267 -39.94 16.72 7.56
C GLU A 267 -41.38 16.91 7.08
N LYS A 268 -42.30 17.18 8.01
CA LYS A 268 -43.69 17.48 7.64
C LYS A 268 -43.77 18.83 6.94
N LEU A 269 -44.65 18.93 5.95
CA LEU A 269 -44.90 20.20 5.27
C LEU A 269 -45.55 21.20 6.24
N PRO A 270 -45.30 22.51 6.09
CA PRO A 270 -45.96 23.58 6.85
C PRO A 270 -47.41 23.80 6.37
N LEU A 271 -48.14 22.71 6.13
CA LEU A 271 -49.54 22.73 5.75
C LEU A 271 -50.38 22.64 7.01
N LEU A 272 -51.35 23.54 7.12
CA LEU A 272 -52.31 23.53 8.22
C LEU A 272 -53.70 23.22 7.70
N PHE A 273 -54.24 22.09 8.17
CA PHE A 273 -55.57 21.59 7.86
C PHE A 273 -56.50 21.86 9.05
N ASN A 274 -57.32 22.90 8.94
CA ASN A 274 -58.24 23.33 10.00
C ASN A 274 -59.65 22.83 9.71
N PHE A 275 -60.15 21.93 10.56
CA PHE A 275 -61.55 21.52 10.57
C PHE A 275 -62.35 22.45 11.46
N GLU A 276 -63.12 23.35 10.84
CA GLU A 276 -63.95 24.36 11.51
C GLU A 276 -65.44 24.06 11.34
N LYS A 277 -66.25 24.39 12.34
CA LYS A 277 -67.71 24.31 12.27
C LYS A 277 -68.29 25.60 11.67
N MET A 278 -69.02 25.52 10.56
CA MET A 278 -69.62 26.70 9.90
C MET A 278 -71.02 27.03 10.45
N THR A 279 -71.85 26.02 10.71
CA THR A 279 -73.22 26.15 11.27
C THR A 279 -73.51 24.97 12.21
N GLU A 280 -74.71 24.84 12.80
CA GLU A 280 -75.05 23.68 13.66
C GLU A 280 -74.88 22.31 12.95
N ARG A 281 -74.93 22.25 11.60
CA ARG A 281 -74.90 21.02 10.80
C ARG A 281 -73.90 20.99 9.64
N ASP A 282 -73.12 22.06 9.43
CA ASP A 282 -72.14 22.13 8.33
C ASP A 282 -70.73 22.37 8.87
N TYR A 283 -69.76 21.63 8.32
CA TYR A 283 -68.33 21.72 8.63
C TYR A 283 -67.54 22.21 7.42
N SER A 284 -66.34 22.72 7.65
CA SER A 284 -65.42 23.08 6.57
C SER A 284 -63.99 22.72 6.91
N LEU A 285 -63.26 22.23 5.92
CA LEU A 285 -61.81 22.04 5.95
C LEU A 285 -61.14 23.24 5.28
N LYS A 286 -60.47 24.09 6.04
CA LYS A 286 -59.60 25.15 5.52
C LYS A 286 -58.17 24.65 5.42
N ILE A 287 -57.51 24.97 4.32
CA ILE A 287 -56.15 24.50 4.00
C ILE A 287 -55.25 25.73 3.83
N ALA A 288 -54.31 25.94 4.75
CA ALA A 288 -53.33 27.02 4.67
C ALA A 288 -51.96 26.51 4.19
N GLY A 289 -51.23 27.34 3.43
CA GLY A 289 -49.87 27.07 2.95
C GLY A 289 -49.77 26.31 1.62
N ILE A 290 -50.87 25.74 1.10
CA ILE A 290 -50.83 24.90 -0.11
C ILE A 290 -50.52 25.66 -1.41
N SER A 291 -50.79 26.97 -1.45
CA SER A 291 -50.49 27.84 -2.58
C SER A 291 -49.00 28.11 -2.77
N GLU A 292 -48.22 28.03 -1.69
CA GLU A 292 -46.79 28.38 -1.65
C GLU A 292 -45.88 27.19 -2.00
N LEU A 293 -46.41 25.97 -2.00
CA LEU A 293 -45.66 24.74 -2.30
C LEU A 293 -45.53 24.50 -3.79
N ILE A 294 -44.37 24.09 -4.29
CA ILE A 294 -44.27 23.54 -5.66
C ILE A 294 -44.20 22.02 -5.55
N VAL A 295 -45.28 21.34 -5.96
CA VAL A 295 -45.39 19.88 -5.90
C VAL A 295 -44.89 19.27 -7.21
N MET A 296 -43.91 18.37 -7.12
CA MET A 296 -43.31 17.66 -8.24
C MET A 296 -43.63 16.17 -8.10
N ASP A 297 -44.85 15.80 -8.48
CA ASP A 297 -45.41 14.44 -8.33
C ASP A 297 -44.55 13.36 -9.01
N LYS A 298 -43.96 13.66 -10.17
CA LYS A 298 -43.08 12.71 -10.89
C LYS A 298 -41.79 12.36 -10.14
N TYR A 299 -41.36 13.19 -9.20
CA TYR A 299 -40.14 12.99 -8.42
C TYR A 299 -40.44 12.59 -6.97
N ASP A 300 -41.71 12.53 -6.57
CA ASP A 300 -42.14 12.38 -5.19
C ASP A 300 -41.60 13.48 -4.24
N LEU A 301 -41.45 14.70 -4.77
CA LEU A 301 -40.84 15.84 -4.06
C LEU A 301 -41.75 17.07 -3.97
N VAL A 302 -41.54 17.86 -2.93
CA VAL A 302 -42.11 19.21 -2.77
C VAL A 302 -40.98 20.20 -2.54
N TRP A 303 -40.98 21.30 -3.30
CA TRP A 303 -40.04 22.42 -3.13
C TRP A 303 -40.64 23.49 -2.23
N LEU A 304 -39.89 23.89 -1.21
CA LEU A 304 -40.27 24.90 -0.21
C LEU A 304 -39.03 25.69 0.22
N GLU A 305 -39.01 27.01 -0.01
CA GLU A 305 -38.06 27.99 0.57
C GLU A 305 -36.65 27.43 0.81
N SER A 306 -36.01 26.91 -0.24
CA SER A 306 -34.65 26.34 -0.23
C SER A 306 -34.49 24.92 0.33
N ARG A 307 -35.53 24.09 0.33
CA ARG A 307 -35.46 22.67 0.69
C ARG A 307 -36.32 21.82 -0.23
N LEU A 308 -35.91 20.57 -0.40
CA LEU A 308 -36.70 19.53 -1.04
C LEU A 308 -37.25 18.60 0.05
N ILE A 309 -38.57 18.42 0.08
CA ILE A 309 -39.23 17.52 1.02
C ILE A 309 -39.67 16.28 0.25
N GLN A 310 -39.16 15.11 0.66
CA GLN A 310 -39.51 13.83 0.07
C GLN A 310 -40.76 13.25 0.71
N LEU A 311 -41.73 12.89 -0.13
CA LEU A 311 -42.99 12.25 0.28
C LEU A 311 -43.09 10.83 -0.29
N SER A 312 -44.06 10.05 0.19
CA SER A 312 -44.44 8.81 -0.49
C SER A 312 -45.11 9.14 -1.82
N THR A 313 -44.97 8.26 -2.82
CA THR A 313 -45.60 8.44 -4.15
C THR A 313 -47.11 8.66 -4.04
N GLU A 314 -47.75 7.93 -3.12
CA GLU A 314 -49.19 8.05 -2.89
C GLU A 314 -49.57 9.40 -2.26
N ASP A 315 -48.82 9.86 -1.26
CA ASP A 315 -49.10 11.12 -0.57
C ASP A 315 -48.73 12.35 -1.44
N CYS A 316 -47.68 12.26 -2.26
CA CYS A 316 -47.31 13.29 -3.21
C CYS A 316 -48.36 13.43 -4.33
N SER A 317 -48.84 12.30 -4.87
CA SER A 317 -49.93 12.28 -5.84
C SER A 317 -51.24 12.85 -5.27
N ARG A 318 -51.60 12.47 -4.04
CA ARG A 318 -52.77 13.05 -3.32
C ARG A 318 -52.64 14.55 -3.14
N LEU A 319 -51.46 15.04 -2.72
CA LEU A 319 -51.21 16.46 -2.53
C LEU A 319 -51.27 17.23 -3.84
N PHE A 320 -50.74 16.67 -4.93
CA PHE A 320 -50.80 17.26 -6.27
C PHE A 320 -52.25 17.39 -6.75
N GLU A 321 -53.06 16.34 -6.63
CA GLU A 321 -54.48 16.38 -6.98
C GLU A 321 -55.27 17.35 -6.10
N LEU A 322 -54.99 17.39 -4.79
CA LEU A 322 -55.61 18.34 -3.86
C LEU A 322 -55.30 19.79 -4.27
N LYS A 323 -54.03 20.10 -4.57
CA LYS A 323 -53.61 21.43 -5.03
C LYS A 323 -54.30 21.81 -6.35
N ASN A 324 -54.37 20.87 -7.30
CA ASN A 324 -55.03 21.08 -8.58
C ASN A 324 -56.54 21.30 -8.45
N MET A 325 -57.19 20.60 -7.50
CA MET A 325 -58.60 20.77 -7.21
C MET A 325 -58.89 22.19 -6.68
N LEU A 326 -58.12 22.64 -5.68
CA LEU A 326 -58.28 23.98 -5.07
C LEU A 326 -57.95 25.11 -6.06
N ALA A 327 -56.93 24.93 -6.90
CA ALA A 327 -56.56 25.89 -7.95
C ALA A 327 -57.68 26.09 -9.00
N LYS A 328 -58.43 25.04 -9.33
CA LYS A 328 -59.58 25.11 -10.25
C LYS A 328 -60.78 25.83 -9.64
N THR A 329 -61.05 25.63 -8.35
CA THR A 329 -62.21 26.22 -7.66
C THR A 329 -61.94 27.62 -7.12
N LYS A 330 -60.66 28.05 -7.02
CA LYS A 330 -60.22 29.33 -6.41
C LYS A 330 -60.73 29.48 -4.97
N THR A 331 -60.70 28.40 -4.21
CA THR A 331 -61.15 28.35 -2.81
C THR A 331 -60.16 27.55 -1.99
N ASP A 332 -59.86 28.02 -0.78
CA ASP A 332 -58.99 27.31 0.18
C ASP A 332 -59.79 26.56 1.26
N SER A 333 -61.11 26.44 1.05
CA SER A 333 -62.05 25.81 1.97
C SER A 333 -62.92 24.76 1.26
N ILE A 334 -62.99 23.55 1.83
CA ILE A 334 -63.83 22.46 1.35
C ILE A 334 -65.01 22.27 2.33
N PRO A 335 -66.28 22.44 1.90
CA PRO A 335 -67.43 22.17 2.77
C PRO A 335 -67.63 20.67 2.97
N ILE A 336 -67.98 20.26 4.20
CA ILE A 336 -68.21 18.86 4.61
C ILE A 336 -69.56 18.78 5.33
N LEU A 337 -70.41 17.85 4.89
CA LEU A 337 -71.72 17.58 5.50
C LEU A 337 -71.55 16.74 6.79
N ASP A 338 -72.44 16.92 7.78
CA ASP A 338 -72.40 16.20 9.08
C ASP A 338 -72.37 14.66 8.94
N ASP A 339 -73.12 14.10 7.99
CA ASP A 339 -73.14 12.65 7.72
C ASP A 339 -71.83 12.13 7.10
N GLN A 340 -71.01 13.01 6.52
CA GLN A 340 -69.71 12.68 5.92
C GLN A 340 -68.55 12.85 6.90
N MET A 341 -68.75 13.51 8.05
CA MET A 341 -67.68 13.82 9.00
C MET A 341 -67.02 12.58 9.59
N GLY A 342 -67.78 11.54 9.92
CA GLY A 342 -67.23 10.27 10.41
C GLY A 342 -66.26 9.63 9.40
N PHE A 343 -66.66 9.62 8.12
CA PHE A 343 -65.82 9.11 7.03
C PHE A 343 -64.56 9.97 6.81
N PHE A 344 -64.68 11.30 6.90
CA PHE A 344 -63.54 12.21 6.79
C PHE A 344 -62.52 12.00 7.92
N VAL A 345 -62.98 11.86 9.17
CA VAL A 345 -62.08 11.64 10.31
C VAL A 345 -61.42 10.25 10.25
N GLU A 346 -62.13 9.23 9.78
CA GLU A 346 -61.59 7.87 9.71
C GLU A 346 -60.65 7.66 8.51
N LYS A 347 -61.03 8.12 7.31
CA LYS A 347 -60.30 7.80 6.07
C LYS A 347 -59.43 8.95 5.55
N VAL A 348 -59.75 10.22 5.86
CA VAL A 348 -59.05 11.39 5.29
C VAL A 348 -58.02 11.96 6.28
N VAL A 349 -58.37 12.12 7.56
CA VAL A 349 -57.47 12.70 8.58
C VAL A 349 -56.13 11.96 8.74
N PRO A 350 -56.05 10.61 8.73
CA PRO A 350 -54.77 9.92 8.78
C PRO A 350 -53.85 10.28 7.62
N GLY A 351 -54.39 10.39 6.40
CA GLY A 351 -53.66 10.85 5.22
C GLY A 351 -53.18 12.29 5.35
N LEU A 352 -54.05 13.20 5.83
CA LEU A 352 -53.68 14.60 6.04
C LEU A 352 -52.60 14.77 7.14
N ARG A 353 -52.62 13.95 8.20
CA ARG A 353 -51.61 13.96 9.27
C ARG A 353 -50.22 13.49 8.83
N ARG A 354 -50.15 12.67 7.78
CA ARG A 354 -48.88 12.27 7.14
C ARG A 354 -48.27 13.42 6.34
N ILE A 355 -49.12 14.25 5.73
CA ILE A 355 -48.71 15.34 4.82
C ILE A 355 -48.46 16.66 5.58
N GLY A 356 -49.27 17.00 6.59
CA GLY A 356 -49.17 18.25 7.36
C GLY A 356 -49.79 18.20 8.75
N GLU A 357 -49.98 19.37 9.36
CA GLU A 357 -50.61 19.51 10.68
C GLU A 357 -52.13 19.59 10.55
N VAL A 358 -52.85 18.79 11.34
CA VAL A 358 -54.31 18.77 11.34
C VAL A 358 -54.83 19.27 12.68
N GLN A 359 -55.55 20.40 12.64
CA GLN A 359 -56.24 20.96 13.80
C GLN A 359 -57.74 20.72 13.66
N ILE A 360 -58.33 20.18 14.72
CA ILE A 360 -59.74 19.84 14.78
C ILE A 360 -60.33 20.62 15.95
N ASP A 361 -61.43 21.33 15.71
CA ASP A 361 -62.12 22.10 16.74
C ASP A 361 -62.47 21.22 17.98
N GLY A 362 -62.42 21.81 19.17
CA GLY A 362 -62.57 21.12 20.44
C GLY A 362 -63.93 20.44 20.64
N ASP A 363 -64.97 20.95 19.98
CA ASP A 363 -66.31 20.34 20.02
C ASP A 363 -66.43 19.09 19.12
N ILE A 364 -65.61 19.00 18.06
CA ILE A 364 -65.48 17.79 17.25
C ILE A 364 -64.65 16.75 18.03
N THR A 365 -63.55 17.17 18.67
CA THR A 365 -62.63 16.29 19.40
C THR A 365 -63.29 15.56 20.59
N LYS A 366 -64.28 16.17 21.25
CA LYS A 366 -65.06 15.54 22.34
C LYS A 366 -65.89 14.32 21.89
N GLN A 367 -66.09 14.14 20.59
CA GLN A 367 -66.83 13.01 20.03
C GLN A 367 -65.94 11.80 19.65
N PHE A 368 -64.60 11.91 19.71
CA PHE A 368 -63.64 10.88 19.29
C PHE A 368 -62.70 10.43 20.43
N LEU A 369 -62.35 9.12 20.48
CA LEU A 369 -61.40 8.57 21.46
C LEU A 369 -59.93 8.82 21.04
N THR A 370 -59.09 9.32 21.97
CA THR A 370 -57.67 9.69 21.77
C THR A 370 -56.71 8.98 22.74
N GLU A 371 -56.86 7.68 22.96
CA GLU A 371 -55.94 6.90 23.81
C GLU A 371 -54.63 6.52 23.07
N PRO A 372 -53.47 6.36 23.76
CA PRO A 372 -52.20 5.99 23.14
C PRO A 372 -52.08 4.48 22.83
N LEU A 373 -51.39 4.14 21.73
CA LEU A 373 -51.14 2.76 21.32
C LEU A 373 -50.27 2.00 22.34
N LYS A 374 -50.73 0.81 22.73
CA LYS A 374 -49.92 -0.22 23.38
C LYS A 374 -49.84 -1.45 22.49
N ALA A 375 -48.63 -1.79 22.02
CA ALA A 375 -48.40 -2.95 21.17
C ALA A 375 -47.79 -4.12 21.96
N LYS A 376 -48.31 -5.34 21.76
CA LYS A 376 -47.82 -6.58 22.39
C LYS A 376 -47.41 -7.56 21.29
N LEU A 377 -46.21 -8.13 21.42
CA LEU A 377 -45.66 -9.13 20.50
C LEU A 377 -45.48 -10.47 21.24
N PHE A 378 -46.18 -11.50 20.79
CA PHE A 378 -46.13 -12.85 21.33
C PHE A 378 -45.27 -13.74 20.45
N LEU A 379 -44.23 -14.36 21.03
CA LEU A 379 -43.29 -15.22 20.33
C LEU A 379 -43.38 -16.64 20.89
N ASP A 380 -43.59 -17.61 20.00
CA ASP A 380 -43.58 -19.02 20.34
C ASP A 380 -42.82 -19.85 19.31
N ARG A 381 -42.37 -21.04 19.68
CA ARG A 381 -41.67 -21.96 18.77
C ARG A 381 -42.33 -23.33 18.78
N VAL A 382 -42.95 -23.69 17.65
CA VAL A 382 -43.67 -24.96 17.47
C VAL A 382 -43.20 -25.62 16.17
N ASN A 383 -42.91 -26.92 16.20
CA ASN A 383 -42.50 -27.71 15.01
C ASN A 383 -41.34 -27.09 14.20
N ASN A 384 -40.29 -26.60 14.87
CA ASN A 384 -39.15 -25.89 14.25
C ASN A 384 -39.54 -24.63 13.46
N ARG A 385 -40.63 -23.96 13.85
CA ARG A 385 -41.02 -22.67 13.30
C ARG A 385 -41.12 -21.66 14.43
N LEU A 386 -40.61 -20.45 14.19
CA LEU A 386 -40.85 -19.31 15.07
C LEU A 386 -42.17 -18.67 14.65
N LEU A 387 -43.11 -18.57 15.59
CA LEU A 387 -44.40 -17.93 15.44
C LEU A 387 -44.35 -16.57 16.14
N ALA A 388 -44.88 -15.54 15.49
CA ALA A 388 -45.00 -14.19 16.04
C ALA A 388 -46.43 -13.67 15.85
N GLY A 389 -47.11 -13.34 16.96
CA GLY A 389 -48.43 -12.71 16.98
C GLY A 389 -48.33 -11.27 17.48
N ILE A 390 -48.97 -10.32 16.79
CA ILE A 390 -48.97 -8.90 17.15
C ILE A 390 -50.39 -8.47 17.54
N GLU A 391 -50.49 -7.66 18.59
CA GLU A 391 -51.76 -7.13 19.09
C GLU A 391 -51.62 -5.64 19.40
N PHE A 392 -52.55 -4.83 18.88
CA PHE A 392 -52.64 -3.39 19.13
C PHE A 392 -53.78 -3.08 20.08
N GLN A 393 -53.48 -2.27 21.10
CA GLN A 393 -54.42 -1.90 22.15
C GLN A 393 -54.56 -0.38 22.26
N TYR A 394 -55.80 0.10 22.14
CA TYR A 394 -56.23 1.48 22.41
C TYR A 394 -57.30 1.46 23.51
N GLY A 395 -56.89 1.73 24.74
CA GLY A 395 -57.76 1.62 25.91
C GLY A 395 -58.34 0.23 26.11
N LYS A 396 -59.66 0.09 25.90
CA LYS A 396 -60.39 -1.18 25.98
C LYS A 396 -60.52 -1.91 24.65
N ILE A 397 -60.05 -1.32 23.55
CA ILE A 397 -60.12 -1.89 22.21
C ILE A 397 -58.80 -2.62 21.96
N GLU A 398 -58.87 -3.92 21.73
CA GLU A 398 -57.74 -4.79 21.36
C GLU A 398 -58.06 -5.43 20.01
N PHE A 399 -57.12 -5.41 19.07
CA PHE A 399 -57.28 -6.06 17.76
C PHE A 399 -55.94 -6.52 17.19
N ASN A 400 -56.01 -7.52 16.32
CA ASN A 400 -54.88 -7.99 15.53
C ASN A 400 -54.85 -7.25 14.19
N PRO A 401 -53.79 -6.52 13.83
CA PRO A 401 -53.70 -5.79 12.56
C PRO A 401 -53.74 -6.69 11.32
N LEU A 402 -53.55 -8.01 11.45
CA LEU A 402 -53.62 -8.98 10.35
C LEU A 402 -55.02 -9.57 10.12
N GLU A 403 -55.97 -9.33 11.03
CA GLU A 403 -57.35 -9.81 10.86
C GLU A 403 -58.21 -8.75 10.14
N ASP A 404 -58.84 -9.12 9.02
CA ASP A 404 -59.74 -8.26 8.20
C ASP A 404 -61.09 -7.92 8.89
N ARG A 405 -61.14 -7.95 10.22
CA ARG A 405 -62.35 -7.64 10.98
C ARG A 405 -62.24 -6.24 11.56
N GLU A 406 -62.95 -5.29 10.95
CA GLU A 406 -63.20 -4.01 11.59
C GLU A 406 -63.83 -4.25 12.97
N PRO A 407 -63.24 -3.71 14.05
CA PRO A 407 -63.82 -3.88 15.37
C PRO A 407 -65.19 -3.20 15.35
N LYS A 408 -66.26 -3.95 15.67
CA LYS A 408 -67.61 -3.40 15.78
C LYS A 408 -67.66 -2.44 16.97
N VAL A 409 -67.40 -1.17 16.74
CA VAL A 409 -67.37 -0.15 17.79
C VAL A 409 -68.31 1.00 17.43
N ASN A 410 -69.23 1.32 18.35
CA ASN A 410 -70.14 2.48 18.26
C ASN A 410 -69.45 3.82 18.58
N SER A 411 -68.12 3.87 18.61
CA SER A 411 -67.34 5.07 18.92
C SER A 411 -66.16 5.18 17.96
N LEU A 412 -66.07 6.32 17.28
CA LEU A 412 -65.06 6.63 16.26
C LEU A 412 -63.68 6.82 16.93
N LEU A 413 -62.71 5.96 16.61
CA LEU A 413 -61.36 5.91 17.18
C LEU A 413 -60.35 6.60 16.24
N ILE A 414 -59.45 7.44 16.80
CA ILE A 414 -58.33 8.00 16.04
C ILE A 414 -57.10 7.12 16.29
N ARG A 415 -56.65 6.38 15.26
CA ARG A 415 -55.49 5.48 15.32
C ARG A 415 -54.15 6.23 15.20
N ASP A 416 -53.11 5.71 15.84
CA ASP A 416 -51.72 6.17 15.72
C ASP A 416 -51.03 5.39 14.59
N SER A 417 -51.51 5.59 13.35
CA SER A 417 -51.07 4.83 12.18
C SER A 417 -49.57 4.87 11.97
N VAL A 418 -48.90 5.97 12.34
CA VAL A 418 -47.44 6.10 12.18
C VAL A 418 -46.68 5.08 13.03
N LYS A 419 -47.07 4.88 14.29
CA LYS A 419 -46.41 3.88 15.15
C LYS A 419 -46.83 2.45 14.79
N GLU A 420 -48.08 2.26 14.39
CA GLU A 420 -48.56 0.96 13.89
C GLU A 420 -47.73 0.53 12.66
N ASP A 421 -47.60 1.42 11.66
CA ASP A 421 -46.83 1.19 10.43
C ASP A 421 -45.36 0.92 10.75
N GLN A 422 -44.75 1.68 11.67
CA GLN A 422 -43.36 1.46 12.08
C GLN A 422 -43.11 0.05 12.67
N ILE A 423 -44.07 -0.46 13.43
CA ILE A 423 -43.98 -1.81 14.02
C ILE A 423 -44.17 -2.88 12.95
N LEU A 424 -45.10 -2.66 12.01
CA LEU A 424 -45.38 -3.59 10.92
C LEU A 424 -44.23 -3.63 9.91
N GLU A 425 -43.61 -2.48 9.58
CA GLU A 425 -42.43 -2.40 8.72
C GLU A 425 -41.27 -3.22 9.30
N LEU A 426 -40.97 -3.08 10.59
CA LEU A 426 -39.91 -3.87 11.25
C LEU A 426 -40.20 -5.39 11.24
N LEU A 427 -41.47 -5.80 11.27
CA LEU A 427 -41.87 -7.20 11.15
C LEU A 427 -41.82 -7.69 9.69
N ASP A 428 -42.13 -6.82 8.72
CA ASP A 428 -42.06 -7.13 7.30
C ASP A 428 -40.60 -7.21 6.81
N GLU A 429 -39.71 -6.36 7.31
CA GLU A 429 -38.25 -6.44 7.10
C GLU A 429 -37.67 -7.79 7.54
N ALA A 430 -38.24 -8.38 8.60
CA ALA A 430 -37.81 -9.68 9.13
C ALA A 430 -38.24 -10.89 8.27
N SER A 431 -38.79 -10.66 7.07
CA SER A 431 -39.08 -11.70 6.06
C SER A 431 -39.99 -12.84 6.54
N PHE A 432 -40.94 -12.52 7.43
CA PHE A 432 -41.92 -13.50 7.89
C PHE A 432 -42.92 -13.89 6.79
N ALA A 433 -43.35 -15.15 6.81
CA ALA A 433 -44.55 -15.56 6.07
C ALA A 433 -45.80 -15.14 6.85
N LYS A 434 -46.70 -14.38 6.20
CA LYS A 434 -47.96 -13.89 6.79
C LYS A 434 -49.06 -14.96 6.71
N THR A 435 -49.86 -15.05 7.77
CA THR A 435 -51.11 -15.83 7.84
C THR A 435 -52.20 -14.97 8.47
N ASP A 436 -53.46 -15.37 8.32
CA ASP A 436 -54.63 -14.65 8.84
C ASP A 436 -54.60 -14.40 10.37
N GLY A 437 -53.74 -15.10 11.12
CA GLY A 437 -53.61 -14.97 12.57
C GLY A 437 -52.22 -14.60 13.08
N GLY A 438 -51.24 -14.34 12.21
CA GLY A 438 -49.86 -14.06 12.64
C GLY A 438 -48.78 -14.32 11.60
N TYR A 439 -47.54 -14.22 12.06
CA TYR A 439 -46.32 -14.37 11.27
C TYR A 439 -45.59 -15.67 11.62
N PHE A 440 -44.95 -16.33 10.66
CA PHE A 440 -44.04 -17.44 10.95
C PHE A 440 -42.74 -17.44 10.13
N LEU A 441 -41.66 -17.98 10.73
CA LEU A 441 -40.37 -18.23 10.09
C LEU A 441 -40.01 -19.71 10.17
N HIS A 442 -39.48 -20.25 9.07
CA HIS A 442 -39.00 -21.64 8.98
C HIS A 442 -37.49 -21.75 8.71
N ASN A 443 -36.84 -20.69 8.22
CA ASN A 443 -35.40 -20.66 8.00
C ASN A 443 -34.67 -20.25 9.30
N GLU A 444 -33.70 -21.06 9.73
CA GLU A 444 -32.89 -20.82 10.92
C GLU A 444 -32.02 -19.55 10.81
N GLU A 445 -31.58 -19.19 9.61
CA GLU A 445 -30.82 -17.95 9.37
C GLU A 445 -31.71 -16.70 9.54
N LEU A 446 -32.92 -16.73 8.99
CA LEU A 446 -33.89 -15.65 9.20
C LEU A 446 -34.33 -15.58 10.67
N GLU A 447 -34.43 -16.73 11.34
CA GLU A 447 -34.68 -16.78 12.78
C GLU A 447 -33.55 -16.12 13.58
N TYR A 448 -32.28 -16.39 13.24
CA TYR A 448 -31.13 -15.72 13.86
C TYR A 448 -31.20 -14.19 13.65
N GLU A 449 -31.39 -13.75 12.41
CA GLU A 449 -31.45 -12.33 12.04
C GLU A 449 -32.54 -11.61 12.83
N PHE A 450 -33.73 -12.23 12.93
CA PHE A 450 -34.83 -11.69 13.72
C PHE A 450 -34.51 -11.61 15.21
N LEU A 451 -34.02 -12.70 15.81
CA LEU A 451 -33.78 -12.77 17.26
C LEU A 451 -32.63 -11.87 17.72
N TYR A 452 -31.57 -11.70 16.92
CA TYR A 452 -30.38 -10.93 17.30
C TYR A 452 -30.38 -9.48 16.79
N HIS A 453 -31.02 -9.16 15.67
CA HIS A 453 -30.98 -7.79 15.10
C HIS A 453 -32.33 -7.06 15.13
N VAL A 454 -33.45 -7.76 14.94
CA VAL A 454 -34.78 -7.12 14.86
C VAL A 454 -35.43 -6.98 16.24
N ILE A 455 -35.36 -8.01 17.08
CA ILE A 455 -35.92 -7.99 18.45
C ILE A 455 -35.40 -6.83 19.31
N PRO A 456 -34.09 -6.50 19.34
CA PRO A 456 -33.60 -5.34 20.09
C PRO A 456 -34.17 -4.00 19.63
N LYS A 457 -34.52 -3.87 18.33
CA LYS A 457 -35.20 -2.68 17.79
C LYS A 457 -36.67 -2.66 18.22
N LEU A 458 -37.37 -3.79 18.06
CA LEU A 458 -38.78 -3.95 18.43
C LEU A 458 -39.03 -3.75 19.93
N GLN A 459 -38.11 -4.18 20.80
CA GLN A 459 -38.25 -4.05 22.25
C GLN A 459 -38.44 -2.59 22.72
N LYS A 460 -38.04 -1.60 21.90
CA LYS A 460 -38.26 -0.17 22.18
C LYS A 460 -39.69 0.29 21.89
N LEU A 461 -40.43 -0.43 21.04
CA LEU A 461 -41.75 -0.05 20.52
C LEU A 461 -42.87 -0.98 21.00
N VAL A 462 -42.57 -2.24 21.30
CA VAL A 462 -43.55 -3.27 21.67
C VAL A 462 -43.18 -4.01 22.96
N GLN A 463 -44.19 -4.49 23.69
CA GLN A 463 -43.99 -5.39 24.82
C GLN A 463 -43.87 -6.84 24.33
N ILE A 464 -42.72 -7.48 24.59
CA ILE A 464 -42.41 -8.82 24.05
C ILE A 464 -42.71 -9.91 25.07
N TYR A 465 -43.52 -10.89 24.67
CA TYR A 465 -43.88 -12.09 25.43
C TYR A 465 -43.37 -13.33 24.71
N ALA A 466 -42.24 -13.90 25.17
CA ALA A 466 -41.62 -15.06 24.54
C ALA A 466 -41.67 -16.30 25.43
N THR A 467 -42.04 -17.46 24.86
CA THR A 467 -42.04 -18.76 25.55
C THR A 467 -40.61 -19.24 25.85
N THR A 468 -40.48 -20.23 26.75
CA THR A 468 -39.19 -20.82 27.10
C THR A 468 -38.46 -21.38 25.87
N ALA A 469 -39.20 -21.96 24.93
CA ALA A 469 -38.65 -22.53 23.69
C ALA A 469 -37.97 -21.48 22.78
N VAL A 470 -38.47 -20.24 22.77
CA VAL A 470 -37.83 -19.11 22.08
C VAL A 470 -36.65 -18.59 22.88
N ARG A 471 -36.79 -18.45 24.21
CA ARG A 471 -35.72 -17.95 25.08
C ARG A 471 -34.47 -18.84 25.05
N THR A 472 -34.63 -20.16 24.95
CA THR A 472 -33.51 -21.11 24.87
C THR A 472 -32.80 -21.12 23.51
N ARG A 473 -33.37 -20.50 22.47
CA ARG A 473 -32.71 -20.35 21.17
C ARG A 473 -31.63 -19.28 21.15
N ILE A 474 -31.71 -18.30 22.03
CA ILE A 474 -30.71 -17.23 22.14
C ILE A 474 -29.62 -17.69 23.11
N PHE A 475 -28.40 -17.88 22.61
CA PHE A 475 -27.25 -18.12 23.49
C PHE A 475 -26.84 -16.80 24.16
N ARG A 476 -26.81 -16.77 25.50
CA ARG A 476 -26.59 -15.55 26.31
C ARG A 476 -25.30 -15.56 27.12
N GLU A 477 -24.61 -16.69 27.18
CA GLU A 477 -23.35 -16.77 27.91
C GLU A 477 -22.24 -16.13 27.07
N PRO A 478 -21.33 -15.34 27.67
CA PRO A 478 -20.22 -14.78 26.92
C PRO A 478 -19.20 -15.89 26.63
N VAL A 479 -19.11 -16.32 25.37
CA VAL A 479 -17.98 -17.15 24.92
C VAL A 479 -16.79 -16.23 24.72
N ARG A 480 -15.70 -16.50 25.44
CA ARG A 480 -14.43 -15.79 25.26
C ARG A 480 -13.50 -16.72 24.48
N PRO A 481 -13.39 -16.55 23.16
CA PRO A 481 -12.48 -17.39 22.40
C PRO A 481 -11.04 -16.89 22.63
N GLN A 482 -10.14 -17.81 22.89
CA GLN A 482 -8.74 -17.57 23.21
C GLN A 482 -7.85 -18.46 22.34
N ILE A 483 -6.70 -17.94 21.95
CA ILE A 483 -5.65 -18.64 21.23
C ILE A 483 -4.40 -18.61 22.07
N ARG A 484 -3.99 -19.77 22.58
CA ARG A 484 -2.73 -19.94 23.30
C ARG A 484 -1.60 -20.22 22.35
N VAL A 485 -0.50 -19.48 22.49
CA VAL A 485 0.71 -19.67 21.69
C VAL A 485 1.85 -20.12 22.56
N LYS A 486 2.50 -21.23 22.18
CA LYS A 486 3.67 -21.77 22.87
C LYS A 486 4.74 -22.26 21.89
N VAL A 487 5.99 -22.29 22.35
CA VAL A 487 7.10 -22.87 21.60
C VAL A 487 7.11 -24.38 21.82
N LYS A 488 7.12 -25.16 20.73
CA LYS A 488 7.09 -26.62 20.82
C LYS A 488 8.44 -27.16 21.26
N LYS A 489 8.50 -27.79 22.44
CA LYS A 489 9.76 -28.32 23.02
C LYS A 489 10.45 -29.39 22.15
N GLU A 490 9.68 -30.21 21.44
CA GLU A 490 10.19 -31.29 20.57
C GLU A 490 10.71 -30.78 19.22
N ARG A 491 10.27 -29.58 18.80
CA ARG A 491 10.68 -28.89 17.56
C ARG A 491 10.79 -27.40 17.85
N THR A 492 11.95 -27.00 18.36
CA THR A 492 12.26 -25.63 18.82
C THR A 492 12.02 -24.53 17.79
N ASN A 493 11.80 -24.88 16.53
CA ASN A 493 11.59 -23.94 15.41
C ASN A 493 10.10 -23.75 15.06
N TRP A 494 9.18 -24.28 15.88
CA TRP A 494 7.74 -24.27 15.64
C TRP A 494 6.97 -23.66 16.81
N LEU A 495 5.92 -22.91 16.49
CA LEU A 495 4.89 -22.46 17.42
C LEU A 495 3.66 -23.35 17.29
N GLU A 496 3.03 -23.63 18.42
CA GLU A 496 1.75 -24.32 18.51
C GLU A 496 0.69 -23.30 18.94
N PHE A 497 -0.36 -23.16 18.13
CA PHE A 497 -1.53 -22.33 18.38
C PHE A 497 -2.68 -23.24 18.81
N LYS A 498 -3.08 -23.18 20.08
CA LYS A 498 -4.21 -23.94 20.62
C LYS A 498 -5.42 -23.03 20.83
N PHE A 499 -6.55 -23.41 20.27
CA PHE A 499 -7.82 -22.71 20.44
C PHE A 499 -8.53 -23.19 21.71
N GLU A 500 -8.95 -22.27 22.57
CA GLU A 500 -9.72 -22.52 23.78
C GLU A 500 -10.94 -21.61 23.82
N MET A 501 -12.08 -22.14 24.23
CA MET A 501 -13.35 -21.41 24.28
C MET A 501 -14.05 -21.78 25.58
N ASP A 502 -14.26 -20.80 26.47
CA ASP A 502 -14.93 -21.03 27.74
C ASP A 502 -16.34 -21.62 27.51
N GLY A 503 -16.61 -22.78 28.12
CA GLY A 503 -17.92 -23.45 28.03
C GLY A 503 -18.16 -24.32 26.78
N ILE A 504 -17.23 -24.35 25.81
CA ILE A 504 -17.37 -25.14 24.58
C ILE A 504 -16.42 -26.34 24.58
N PRO A 505 -16.90 -27.59 24.38
CA PRO A 505 -16.03 -28.76 24.28
C PRO A 505 -15.10 -28.71 23.05
N GLU A 506 -13.86 -29.21 23.17
CA GLU A 506 -12.85 -29.22 22.09
C GLU A 506 -13.39 -29.75 20.74
N LYS A 507 -14.27 -30.77 20.78
CA LYS A 507 -14.91 -31.33 19.58
C LYS A 507 -15.84 -30.38 18.83
N GLN A 508 -16.40 -29.37 19.49
CA GLN A 508 -17.26 -28.35 18.87
C GLN A 508 -16.45 -27.15 18.37
N ILE A 509 -15.25 -26.92 18.93
CA ILE A 509 -14.37 -25.82 18.52
C ILE A 509 -14.03 -25.95 17.04
N ARG A 510 -13.75 -27.16 16.56
CA ARG A 510 -13.48 -27.43 15.13
C ARG A 510 -14.61 -26.94 14.23
N ASP A 511 -15.84 -27.37 14.50
CA ASP A 511 -17.01 -27.01 13.69
C ASP A 511 -17.26 -25.49 13.71
N ILE A 512 -16.92 -24.80 14.80
CA ILE A 512 -17.01 -23.34 14.92
C ILE A 512 -15.94 -22.65 14.07
N LEU A 513 -14.70 -23.16 14.08
CA LEU A 513 -13.62 -22.63 13.24
C LEU A 513 -13.95 -22.82 11.75
N GLU A 514 -14.49 -23.97 11.36
CA GLU A 514 -14.99 -24.23 9.99
C GLU A 514 -16.12 -23.24 9.62
N ALA A 515 -17.06 -22.97 10.53
CA ALA A 515 -18.12 -21.98 10.31
C ALA A 515 -17.57 -20.55 10.12
N LEU A 516 -16.48 -20.17 10.80
CA LEU A 516 -15.82 -18.88 10.64
C LEU A 516 -15.07 -18.75 9.31
N GLU A 517 -14.42 -19.82 8.86
CA GLU A 517 -13.78 -19.87 7.52
C GLU A 517 -14.82 -19.71 6.41
N GLU A 518 -15.99 -20.34 6.56
CA GLU A 518 -17.13 -20.17 5.67
C GLU A 518 -17.84 -18.82 5.82
N LYS A 519 -17.39 -17.96 6.74
CA LYS A 519 -17.95 -16.62 7.03
C LYS A 519 -19.41 -16.65 7.48
N ARG A 520 -19.83 -17.70 8.20
CA ARG A 520 -21.18 -17.79 8.76
C ARG A 520 -21.35 -16.80 9.92
N LYS A 521 -22.52 -16.16 10.01
CA LYS A 521 -22.86 -15.20 11.09
C LYS A 521 -23.11 -15.87 12.45
N TYR A 522 -23.49 -17.15 12.46
CA TYR A 522 -23.86 -17.87 13.67
C TYR A 522 -23.46 -19.34 13.63
N TYR A 523 -23.40 -19.97 14.79
CA TYR A 523 -23.21 -21.41 14.96
C TYR A 523 -24.33 -22.01 15.84
N ARG A 524 -24.85 -23.18 15.45
CA ARG A 524 -25.88 -23.90 16.20
C ARG A 524 -25.26 -24.91 17.16
N LEU A 525 -25.38 -24.66 18.46
CA LEU A 525 -24.94 -25.57 19.51
C LEU A 525 -25.84 -26.83 19.59
N ARG A 526 -25.34 -27.89 20.24
CA ARG A 526 -26.06 -29.19 20.35
C ARG A 526 -27.36 -29.12 21.15
N ASN A 527 -27.48 -28.18 22.08
CA ASN A 527 -28.71 -27.86 22.81
C ASN A 527 -29.75 -27.11 21.94
N GLY A 528 -29.38 -26.79 20.69
CA GLY A 528 -30.20 -26.05 19.75
C GLY A 528 -30.14 -24.54 19.93
N SER A 529 -29.30 -23.96 20.78
CA SER A 529 -29.15 -22.49 20.83
C SER A 529 -28.29 -21.98 19.67
N LEU A 530 -28.59 -20.78 19.19
CA LEU A 530 -27.83 -20.06 18.17
C LEU A 530 -26.84 -19.13 18.87
N MET A 531 -25.57 -19.25 18.52
CA MET A 531 -24.48 -18.43 19.03
C MET A 531 -24.00 -17.49 17.93
N SER A 532 -23.93 -16.19 18.24
CA SER A 532 -23.40 -15.18 17.31
C SER A 532 -21.88 -15.33 17.14
N LEU A 533 -21.42 -15.21 15.90
CA LEU A 533 -20.01 -15.18 15.50
C LEU A 533 -19.58 -13.79 14.99
N GLU A 534 -20.38 -12.76 15.25
CA GLU A 534 -20.20 -11.40 14.72
C GLU A 534 -19.50 -10.45 15.71
N THR A 535 -18.94 -10.98 16.80
CA THR A 535 -18.19 -10.16 17.75
C THR A 535 -16.77 -9.91 17.25
N ARG A 536 -16.15 -8.82 17.72
CA ARG A 536 -14.78 -8.43 17.36
C ARG A 536 -13.78 -9.56 17.60
N GLU A 537 -13.95 -10.33 18.67
CA GLU A 537 -13.07 -11.47 18.99
C GLU A 537 -13.11 -12.55 17.92
N TRP A 538 -14.30 -12.82 17.35
CA TRP A 538 -14.45 -13.78 16.26
C TRP A 538 -13.89 -13.26 14.94
N GLU A 539 -14.02 -11.97 14.66
CA GLU A 539 -13.39 -11.32 13.50
C GLU A 539 -11.85 -11.41 13.54
N GLU A 540 -11.24 -11.28 14.73
CA GLU A 540 -9.79 -11.46 14.92
C GLU A 540 -9.37 -12.90 14.62
N ILE A 541 -10.12 -13.89 15.10
CA ILE A 541 -9.87 -15.31 14.79
C ILE A 541 -10.09 -15.59 13.29
N GLN A 542 -11.11 -15.01 12.70
CA GLN A 542 -11.37 -15.14 11.26
C GLN A 542 -10.23 -14.52 10.43
N ARG A 543 -9.70 -13.37 10.83
CA ARG A 543 -8.50 -12.75 10.22
C ARG A 543 -7.29 -13.68 10.34
N PHE A 544 -7.08 -14.28 11.51
CA PHE A 544 -6.03 -15.27 11.74
C PHE A 544 -6.15 -16.48 10.82
N LEU A 545 -7.36 -17.06 10.69
CA LEU A 545 -7.60 -18.24 9.84
C LEU A 545 -7.35 -17.91 8.37
N ASN A 546 -7.80 -16.74 7.89
CA ASN A 546 -7.59 -16.29 6.51
C ASN A 546 -6.14 -15.95 6.18
N ALA A 547 -5.31 -15.57 7.17
CA ALA A 547 -3.92 -15.18 6.95
C ALA A 547 -3.00 -16.39 6.70
N GLY A 548 -3.42 -17.61 7.04
CA GLY A 548 -2.64 -18.84 6.89
C GLY A 548 -3.21 -19.78 5.82
N PRO A 549 -2.39 -20.55 5.09
CA PRO A 549 -2.88 -21.70 4.32
C PRO A 549 -3.20 -22.83 5.30
N ILE A 550 -4.35 -22.75 5.97
CA ILE A 550 -4.88 -23.81 6.82
C ILE A 550 -5.57 -24.81 5.90
N GLN A 551 -4.78 -25.59 5.16
CA GLN A 551 -5.28 -26.71 4.38
C GLN A 551 -4.57 -27.95 4.91
N ASP A 552 -5.34 -28.82 5.58
CA ASP A 552 -5.02 -30.19 5.99
C ASP A 552 -4.39 -30.46 7.39
N GLU A 553 -4.40 -29.54 8.36
CA GLU A 553 -4.01 -29.88 9.75
C GLU A 553 -5.24 -30.12 10.66
N ASP A 554 -5.20 -31.19 11.47
CA ASP A 554 -6.17 -31.47 12.54
C ASP A 554 -6.16 -30.31 13.57
N LEU A 555 -7.00 -29.29 13.35
CA LEU A 555 -7.19 -28.15 14.26
C LEU A 555 -7.52 -28.59 15.70
N GLU A 556 -8.04 -29.81 15.89
CA GLU A 556 -8.29 -30.44 17.19
C GLU A 556 -7.04 -30.56 18.08
N LYS A 557 -5.84 -30.73 17.50
CA LYS A 557 -4.57 -30.86 18.25
C LYS A 557 -3.77 -29.56 18.31
N GLY A 558 -4.32 -28.46 17.79
CA GLY A 558 -3.64 -27.18 17.64
C GLY A 558 -2.88 -27.06 16.32
N LEU A 559 -2.79 -25.83 15.82
CA LEU A 559 -2.12 -25.49 14.57
C LEU A 559 -0.62 -25.35 14.83
N ASN A 560 0.20 -26.12 14.13
CA ASN A 560 1.64 -26.04 14.26
C ASN A 560 2.19 -25.24 13.07
N VAL A 561 2.93 -24.17 13.34
CA VAL A 561 3.56 -23.38 12.27
C VAL A 561 5.02 -23.09 12.58
N PRO A 562 5.89 -22.99 11.56
CA PRO A 562 7.24 -22.46 11.74
C PRO A 562 7.20 -21.09 12.44
N ILE A 563 8.14 -20.84 13.35
CA ILE A 563 8.16 -19.62 14.19
C ILE A 563 7.98 -18.35 13.37
N VAL A 564 8.59 -18.26 12.20
CA VAL A 564 8.51 -17.07 11.37
C VAL A 564 7.09 -16.79 10.88
N ARG A 565 6.38 -17.82 10.44
CA ARG A 565 4.95 -17.70 10.09
C ARG A 565 4.11 -17.42 11.34
N GLY A 566 4.41 -18.09 12.44
CA GLY A 566 3.71 -17.86 13.70
C GLY A 566 3.85 -16.41 14.19
N MET A 567 5.04 -15.81 14.11
CA MET A 567 5.26 -14.39 14.40
C MET A 567 4.39 -13.49 13.52
N GLN A 568 4.28 -13.78 12.22
CA GLN A 568 3.42 -13.02 11.31
C GLN A 568 1.93 -13.16 11.67
N LEU A 569 1.49 -14.36 12.08
CA LEU A 569 0.11 -14.60 12.49
C LEU A 569 -0.22 -13.89 13.81
N ILE A 570 0.71 -13.84 14.75
CA ILE A 570 0.55 -13.10 16.02
C ILE A 570 0.30 -11.61 15.76
N GLU A 571 0.92 -11.03 14.72
CA GLU A 571 0.70 -9.63 14.36
C GLU A 571 -0.69 -9.32 13.80
N THR A 572 -1.50 -10.34 13.45
CA THR A 572 -2.88 -10.14 13.00
C THR A 572 -3.84 -9.81 14.14
N PHE A 573 -3.44 -10.11 15.39
CA PHE A 573 -4.18 -9.75 16.57
C PHE A 573 -3.87 -8.33 17.00
N GLU A 574 -4.91 -7.61 17.40
CA GLU A 574 -4.77 -6.33 18.08
C GLU A 574 -4.47 -6.59 19.56
N ASP A 575 -3.95 -5.58 20.29
CA ASP A 575 -3.69 -5.71 21.72
C ASP A 575 -5.01 -6.00 22.46
N GLY A 576 -5.25 -7.29 22.77
CA GLY A 576 -6.55 -7.78 23.23
C GLY A 576 -6.48 -9.16 23.90
N PRO A 577 -7.57 -9.60 24.54
CA PRO A 577 -7.60 -10.83 25.33
C PRO A 577 -7.66 -12.13 24.51
N VAL A 578 -7.84 -12.03 23.18
CA VAL A 578 -7.95 -13.18 22.28
C VAL A 578 -6.64 -13.97 22.22
N LEU A 579 -5.50 -13.28 22.17
CA LEU A 579 -4.18 -13.93 22.09
C LEU A 579 -3.53 -14.05 23.47
N GLN A 580 -3.28 -15.29 23.92
CA GLN A 580 -2.56 -15.56 25.15
C GLN A 580 -1.18 -16.16 24.85
N LEU A 581 -0.13 -15.40 25.16
CA LEU A 581 1.25 -15.85 25.03
C LEU A 581 1.66 -16.67 26.27
N GLU A 582 1.97 -17.95 26.10
CA GLU A 582 2.51 -18.78 27.17
C GLU A 582 3.93 -18.38 27.56
N GLU A 583 4.35 -18.78 28.76
CA GLU A 583 5.67 -18.49 29.31
C GLU A 583 6.81 -18.98 28.40
N SER A 584 6.64 -20.14 27.74
CA SER A 584 7.64 -20.68 26.81
C SER A 584 7.92 -19.75 25.63
N PHE A 585 6.90 -19.08 25.09
CA PHE A 585 7.05 -18.14 23.98
C PHE A 585 7.59 -16.78 24.44
N ARG A 586 7.19 -16.32 25.63
CA ARG A 586 7.77 -15.11 26.24
C ARG A 586 9.26 -15.28 26.51
N ASN A 587 9.65 -16.42 27.09
CA ASN A 587 11.05 -16.75 27.34
C ASN A 587 11.87 -16.77 26.05
N PHE A 588 11.33 -17.41 25.00
CA PHE A 588 11.93 -17.40 23.65
C PHE A 588 12.14 -15.98 23.11
N LEU A 589 11.13 -15.12 23.16
CA LEU A 589 11.25 -13.74 22.69
C LEU A 589 12.29 -12.95 23.49
N GLU A 590 12.32 -13.12 24.81
CA GLU A 590 13.29 -12.47 25.67
C GLU A 590 14.72 -12.96 25.41
N GLU A 591 14.91 -14.26 25.19
CA GLU A 591 16.21 -14.87 24.89
C GLU A 591 16.80 -14.34 23.58
N ILE A 592 16.00 -14.22 22.52
CA ILE A 592 16.48 -13.70 21.24
C ILE A 592 16.65 -12.18 21.27
N SER A 593 15.77 -11.47 21.98
CA SER A 593 15.83 -10.00 22.05
C SER A 593 16.92 -9.47 22.98
N THR A 594 17.44 -10.30 23.88
CA THR A 594 18.42 -9.88 24.92
C THR A 594 19.74 -10.63 24.74
N PRO A 595 20.73 -10.01 24.07
CA PRO A 595 22.06 -10.60 23.88
C PRO A 595 22.68 -11.07 25.21
N GLY A 596 23.11 -12.34 25.26
CA GLY A 596 23.80 -12.92 26.41
C GLY A 596 22.92 -13.40 27.57
N LYS A 597 21.59 -13.38 27.42
CA LYS A 597 20.68 -14.04 28.37
C LYS A 597 20.91 -15.55 28.43
N VAL A 598 21.03 -16.18 27.26
CA VAL A 598 21.47 -17.58 27.15
C VAL A 598 23.00 -17.63 27.16
N LYS A 599 23.56 -18.32 28.15
CA LYS A 599 25.02 -18.44 28.30
C LYS A 599 25.53 -19.71 27.64
N PHE A 600 26.26 -19.53 26.55
CA PHE A 600 27.06 -20.58 25.93
C PHE A 600 28.51 -20.49 26.42
N ALA A 601 29.16 -21.65 26.58
CA ALA A 601 30.58 -21.69 26.90
C ALA A 601 31.39 -21.03 25.78
N VAL A 602 32.33 -20.16 26.14
CA VAL A 602 33.29 -19.56 25.21
C VAL A 602 34.49 -20.51 25.10
N PRO A 603 35.04 -20.75 23.89
CA PRO A 603 36.26 -21.54 23.74
C PRO A 603 37.39 -21.01 24.62
N GLU A 604 38.05 -21.90 25.39
CA GLU A 604 39.04 -21.52 26.41
C GLU A 604 40.18 -20.66 25.82
N SER A 605 40.63 -20.98 24.62
CA SER A 605 41.69 -20.25 23.91
C SER A 605 41.36 -18.77 23.62
N LEU A 606 40.08 -18.42 23.54
CA LEU A 606 39.61 -17.07 23.21
C LEU A 606 39.01 -16.33 24.41
N GLN A 607 38.78 -17.01 25.52
CA GLN A 607 38.04 -16.46 26.66
C GLN A 607 38.74 -15.24 27.31
N SER A 608 40.07 -15.26 27.39
CA SER A 608 40.89 -14.16 27.93
C SER A 608 41.12 -13.03 26.91
N ILE A 609 40.92 -13.30 25.62
CA ILE A 609 41.16 -12.36 24.53
C ILE A 609 39.93 -11.48 24.28
N LEU A 610 38.74 -12.08 24.37
CA LEU A 610 37.46 -11.43 24.07
C LEU A 610 37.06 -10.40 25.15
N ARG A 611 36.63 -9.23 24.70
CA ARG A 611 35.94 -8.24 25.55
C ARG A 611 34.51 -8.70 25.85
N GLU A 612 33.89 -8.17 26.91
CA GLU A 612 32.53 -8.59 27.33
C GLU A 612 31.47 -8.39 26.24
N TYR A 613 31.47 -7.26 25.53
CA TYR A 613 30.53 -7.07 24.42
C TYR A 613 30.78 -8.08 23.29
N GLN A 614 32.03 -8.47 23.02
CA GLN A 614 32.32 -9.48 22.00
C GLN A 614 31.78 -10.85 22.40
N LYS A 615 31.85 -11.21 23.70
CA LYS A 615 31.22 -12.41 24.24
C LYS A 615 29.70 -12.38 24.08
N GLN A 616 29.06 -11.23 24.32
CA GLN A 616 27.62 -11.06 24.08
C GLN A 616 27.24 -11.24 22.61
N GLY A 617 28.06 -10.74 21.68
CA GLY A 617 27.80 -10.91 20.24
C GLY A 617 27.95 -12.36 19.78
N TYR A 618 28.96 -13.07 20.29
CA TYR A 618 29.07 -14.53 20.15
C TYR A 618 27.84 -15.26 20.70
N GLN A 619 27.43 -14.94 21.93
CA GLN A 619 26.26 -15.55 22.57
C GLN A 619 24.98 -15.29 21.79
N TRP A 620 24.82 -14.09 21.24
CA TRP A 620 23.69 -13.75 20.37
C TRP A 620 23.66 -14.60 19.10
N MET A 621 24.79 -14.74 18.38
CA MET A 621 24.88 -15.63 17.20
C MET A 621 24.56 -17.08 17.56
N LYS A 622 25.07 -17.59 18.70
CA LYS A 622 24.76 -18.95 19.17
C LYS A 622 23.30 -19.14 19.55
N THR A 623 22.70 -18.13 20.18
CA THR A 623 21.27 -18.15 20.52
C THR A 623 20.43 -18.28 19.25
N LEU A 624 20.69 -17.44 18.24
CA LEU A 624 20.00 -17.52 16.94
C LEU A 624 20.19 -18.87 16.26
N ALA A 625 21.43 -19.37 16.19
CA ALA A 625 21.72 -20.66 15.59
C ALA A 625 21.01 -21.82 16.31
N SER A 626 20.91 -21.78 17.65
CA SER A 626 20.20 -22.81 18.43
C SER A 626 18.70 -22.91 18.11
N TYR A 627 18.10 -21.82 17.62
CA TYR A 627 16.72 -21.77 17.13
C TYR A 627 16.61 -21.92 15.60
N GLY A 628 17.71 -22.26 14.92
CA GLY A 628 17.75 -22.43 13.47
C GLY A 628 17.70 -21.14 12.66
N PHE A 629 17.98 -19.99 13.28
CA PHE A 629 17.92 -18.69 12.62
C PHE A 629 19.28 -18.15 12.20
N GLY A 630 19.26 -17.26 11.21
CA GLY A 630 20.36 -16.38 10.86
C GLY A 630 20.17 -14.98 11.42
N GLY A 631 21.14 -14.10 11.17
CA GLY A 631 21.07 -12.72 11.66
C GLY A 631 22.11 -11.79 11.03
N ILE A 632 22.01 -10.50 11.35
CA ILE A 632 22.93 -9.46 10.91
C ILE A 632 23.69 -8.92 12.13
N LEU A 633 25.00 -9.11 12.16
CA LEU A 633 25.89 -8.45 13.12
C LEU A 633 26.36 -7.12 12.51
N ALA A 634 25.68 -6.05 12.93
CA ALA A 634 25.83 -4.69 12.46
C ALA A 634 26.61 -3.80 13.44
N ASP A 635 27.52 -4.36 14.23
CA ASP A 635 28.45 -3.61 15.07
C ASP A 635 29.24 -2.59 14.25
N ASP A 636 29.55 -1.45 14.86
CA ASP A 636 30.45 -0.46 14.26
C ASP A 636 31.79 -1.07 13.82
N MET A 637 32.39 -0.42 12.82
CA MET A 637 33.67 -0.86 12.28
C MET A 637 34.75 -0.80 13.34
N GLY A 638 35.48 -1.89 13.53
CA GLY A 638 36.54 -1.95 14.54
C GLY A 638 36.20 -2.61 15.86
N LEU A 639 34.93 -2.96 16.10
CA LEU A 639 34.50 -3.72 17.29
C LEU A 639 34.83 -5.23 17.23
N GLY A 640 35.51 -5.69 16.18
CA GLY A 640 36.00 -7.07 16.08
C GLY A 640 34.93 -8.09 15.67
N LYS A 641 34.05 -7.76 14.72
CA LYS A 641 33.07 -8.70 14.13
C LYS A 641 33.70 -10.02 13.66
N THR A 642 34.88 -9.94 13.05
CA THR A 642 35.68 -11.10 12.61
C THR A 642 36.02 -12.02 13.79
N LEU A 643 36.52 -11.47 14.89
CA LEU A 643 36.87 -12.25 16.10
C LEU A 643 35.63 -12.88 16.74
N GLN A 644 34.50 -12.16 16.80
CA GLN A 644 33.22 -12.71 17.27
C GLN A 644 32.77 -13.90 16.40
N SER A 645 32.93 -13.79 15.08
CA SER A 645 32.61 -14.85 14.12
C SER A 645 33.55 -16.05 14.27
N ILE A 646 34.86 -15.83 14.39
CA ILE A 646 35.85 -16.89 14.65
C ILE A 646 35.54 -17.63 15.96
N THR A 647 35.07 -16.91 16.99
CA THR A 647 34.64 -17.51 18.26
C THR A 647 33.44 -18.44 18.06
N TYR A 648 32.45 -18.02 17.26
CA TYR A 648 31.32 -18.87 16.88
C TYR A 648 31.80 -20.13 16.15
N ILE A 649 32.67 -19.96 15.14
CA ILE A 649 33.23 -21.05 14.32
C ILE A 649 33.97 -22.07 15.20
N SER A 650 34.84 -21.58 16.09
CA SER A 650 35.59 -22.42 17.04
C SER A 650 34.66 -23.22 17.96
N SER A 651 33.53 -22.63 18.38
CA SER A 651 32.54 -23.33 19.20
C SER A 651 31.75 -24.43 18.47
N GLU A 652 31.70 -24.38 17.13
CA GLU A 652 30.95 -25.33 16.28
C GLU A 652 31.83 -26.40 15.64
N LEU A 653 33.14 -26.37 15.90
CA LEU A 653 34.13 -27.21 15.21
C LEU A 653 33.81 -28.72 15.28
N ARG A 654 33.25 -29.19 16.41
CA ARG A 654 32.82 -30.59 16.57
C ARG A 654 31.67 -30.93 15.61
N ASN A 655 30.63 -30.09 15.57
CA ASN A 655 29.47 -30.27 14.69
C ASN A 655 29.86 -30.24 13.21
N VAL A 656 30.79 -29.34 12.84
CA VAL A 656 31.35 -29.22 11.49
C VAL A 656 32.05 -30.51 11.06
N ARG A 657 32.93 -31.05 11.92
CA ARG A 657 33.71 -32.26 11.64
C ARG A 657 32.85 -33.52 11.61
N ASP A 658 31.91 -33.65 12.55
CA ASP A 658 31.04 -34.83 12.65
C ASP A 658 30.08 -34.94 11.44
N ARG A 659 29.55 -33.81 10.95
CA ARG A 659 28.67 -33.77 9.78
C ARG A 659 29.40 -33.64 8.45
N GLN A 660 30.70 -33.35 8.47
CA GLN A 660 31.50 -32.96 7.29
C GLN A 660 30.87 -31.80 6.49
N HIS A 661 30.24 -30.86 7.19
CA HIS A 661 29.67 -29.65 6.61
C HIS A 661 30.58 -28.46 6.95
N PRO A 662 31.49 -28.03 6.04
CA PRO A 662 32.42 -26.96 6.33
C PRO A 662 31.70 -25.62 6.55
N ILE A 663 32.40 -24.65 7.13
CA ILE A 663 31.93 -23.27 7.24
C ILE A 663 32.46 -22.47 6.04
N LEU A 664 31.60 -21.66 5.44
CA LEU A 664 31.96 -20.79 4.31
C LEU A 664 32.05 -19.33 4.76
N ILE A 665 33.13 -18.66 4.38
CA ILE A 665 33.27 -17.22 4.51
C ILE A 665 33.30 -16.61 3.11
N VAL A 666 32.40 -15.67 2.87
CA VAL A 666 32.32 -14.91 1.63
C VAL A 666 32.60 -13.45 1.96
N CYS A 667 33.68 -12.91 1.42
CA CYS A 667 34.12 -11.54 1.71
C CYS A 667 34.57 -10.80 0.44
N PRO A 668 34.87 -9.49 0.50
CA PRO A 668 35.58 -8.81 -0.57
C PRO A 668 36.94 -9.47 -0.84
N SER A 669 37.41 -9.41 -2.09
CA SER A 669 38.69 -10.03 -2.48
C SER A 669 39.89 -9.56 -1.67
N SER A 670 39.87 -8.33 -1.16
CA SER A 670 40.92 -7.77 -0.31
C SER A 670 40.93 -8.29 1.12
N LEU A 671 39.88 -8.97 1.59
CA LEU A 671 39.77 -9.47 2.97
C LEU A 671 40.02 -10.97 3.09
N VAL A 672 40.11 -11.68 1.98
CA VAL A 672 40.29 -13.15 1.95
C VAL A 672 41.51 -13.58 2.77
N TYR A 673 42.65 -12.93 2.53
CA TYR A 673 43.90 -13.21 3.25
C TYR A 673 43.90 -12.66 4.68
N ASN A 674 43.18 -11.56 4.93
CA ASN A 674 43.01 -11.05 6.30
C ASN A 674 42.24 -12.06 7.18
N TRP A 675 41.16 -12.65 6.67
CA TRP A 675 40.44 -13.72 7.39
C TRP A 675 41.35 -14.90 7.71
N LEU A 676 42.16 -15.35 6.75
CA LEU A 676 43.12 -16.43 6.98
C LEU A 676 44.16 -16.06 8.06
N SER A 677 44.74 -14.86 7.99
CA SER A 677 45.69 -14.37 9.01
C SER A 677 45.07 -14.35 10.41
N GLU A 678 43.83 -13.90 10.55
CA GLU A 678 43.12 -13.87 11.84
C GLU A 678 42.84 -15.29 12.38
N PHE A 679 42.55 -16.28 11.51
CA PHE A 679 42.46 -17.69 11.94
C PHE A 679 43.80 -18.20 12.46
N MET A 680 44.89 -17.95 11.72
CA MET A 680 46.24 -18.38 12.13
C MET A 680 46.66 -17.75 13.45
N LYS A 681 46.23 -16.52 13.73
CA LYS A 681 46.53 -15.79 14.96
C LYS A 681 45.72 -16.27 16.17
N PHE A 682 44.41 -16.41 16.02
CA PHE A 682 43.50 -16.64 17.15
C PHE A 682 43.14 -18.11 17.36
N THR A 683 43.09 -18.91 16.29
CA THR A 683 42.66 -20.31 16.33
C THR A 683 43.45 -21.16 15.31
N PRO A 684 44.77 -21.35 15.52
CA PRO A 684 45.63 -22.06 14.57
C PRO A 684 45.25 -23.54 14.37
N ASP A 685 44.46 -24.12 15.27
CA ASP A 685 43.98 -25.50 15.19
C ASP A 685 42.84 -25.72 14.18
N ILE A 686 42.28 -24.64 13.61
CA ILE A 686 41.21 -24.68 12.62
C ILE A 686 41.81 -24.76 11.22
N GLN A 687 41.42 -25.77 10.44
CA GLN A 687 41.88 -25.90 9.06
C GLN A 687 41.09 -24.99 8.13
N ALA A 688 41.66 -23.82 7.83
CA ALA A 688 41.09 -22.84 6.90
C ALA A 688 41.83 -22.85 5.56
N ILE A 689 41.09 -22.81 4.45
CA ILE A 689 41.65 -22.71 3.09
C ILE A 689 41.07 -21.52 2.32
N ILE A 690 41.87 -20.95 1.44
CA ILE A 690 41.44 -19.94 0.47
C ILE A 690 41.16 -20.62 -0.88
N ILE A 691 39.99 -20.35 -1.45
CA ILE A 691 39.65 -20.76 -2.82
C ILE A 691 40.02 -19.63 -3.78
N ASP A 692 41.23 -19.70 -4.32
CA ASP A 692 41.76 -18.76 -5.31
C ASP A 692 42.55 -19.51 -6.40
N GLY A 693 43.04 -18.79 -7.41
CA GLY A 693 43.77 -19.36 -8.55
C GLY A 693 42.92 -19.48 -9.81
N ASN A 694 43.40 -20.21 -10.81
CA ASN A 694 42.66 -20.40 -12.06
C ASN A 694 41.45 -21.37 -11.89
N LYS A 695 40.61 -21.51 -12.93
CA LYS A 695 39.39 -22.34 -12.82
C LYS A 695 39.68 -23.81 -12.46
N ALA A 696 40.77 -24.38 -12.99
CA ALA A 696 41.12 -25.78 -12.75
C ALA A 696 41.60 -25.99 -11.31
N GLU A 697 42.44 -25.08 -10.80
CA GLU A 697 42.91 -25.08 -9.41
C GLU A 697 41.74 -24.95 -8.43
N ARG A 698 40.87 -23.95 -8.61
CA ARG A 698 39.69 -23.75 -7.73
C ARG A 698 38.75 -24.95 -7.75
N SER A 699 38.53 -25.54 -8.92
CA SER A 699 37.68 -26.74 -9.05
C SER A 699 38.30 -27.95 -8.35
N LYS A 700 39.62 -28.06 -8.29
CA LYS A 700 40.33 -29.12 -7.57
C LYS A 700 40.24 -28.90 -6.06
N LEU A 701 40.53 -27.69 -5.59
CA LEU A 701 40.44 -27.32 -4.16
C LEU A 701 39.04 -27.58 -3.58
N LEU A 702 37.98 -27.25 -4.33
CA LEU A 702 36.61 -27.52 -3.89
C LEU A 702 36.21 -29.00 -3.92
N LYS A 703 36.86 -29.83 -4.74
CA LYS A 703 36.65 -31.29 -4.74
C LYS A 703 37.36 -31.96 -3.57
N ASP A 704 38.53 -31.45 -3.21
CA ASP A 704 39.39 -31.97 -2.14
C ASP A 704 39.06 -31.34 -0.77
N ILE A 705 37.83 -30.82 -0.60
CA ILE A 705 37.40 -30.07 0.61
C ILE A 705 37.18 -30.97 1.85
N SER A 706 37.25 -32.29 1.68
CA SER A 706 37.05 -33.26 2.76
C SER A 706 38.11 -33.08 3.86
N GLY A 707 37.68 -32.86 5.09
CA GLY A 707 38.55 -32.65 6.25
C GLY A 707 38.90 -31.19 6.54
N ILE A 708 38.49 -30.26 5.67
CA ILE A 708 38.66 -28.82 5.87
C ILE A 708 37.51 -28.27 6.73
N ASP A 709 37.84 -27.46 7.72
CA ASP A 709 36.86 -26.87 8.63
C ASP A 709 36.24 -25.58 8.05
N VAL A 710 37.07 -24.73 7.42
CA VAL A 710 36.69 -23.39 6.94
C VAL A 710 37.15 -23.15 5.51
N VAL A 711 36.25 -22.61 4.70
CA VAL A 711 36.48 -22.28 3.28
C VAL A 711 36.28 -20.79 3.11
N ILE A 712 37.28 -20.10 2.58
CA ILE A 712 37.25 -18.64 2.37
C ILE A 712 37.25 -18.35 0.87
N THR A 713 36.31 -17.54 0.41
CA THR A 713 36.22 -17.13 -1.00
C THR A 713 35.76 -15.68 -1.13
N SER A 714 35.97 -15.10 -2.32
CA SER A 714 35.47 -13.77 -2.60
C SER A 714 34.12 -13.78 -3.29
N TYR A 715 33.30 -12.74 -3.10
CA TYR A 715 32.02 -12.58 -3.82
C TYR A 715 32.17 -12.74 -5.34
N MET A 716 33.29 -12.23 -5.88
CA MET A 716 33.57 -12.28 -7.31
C MET A 716 33.84 -13.70 -7.82
N LEU A 717 34.58 -14.50 -7.06
CA LEU A 717 34.88 -15.89 -7.41
C LEU A 717 33.68 -16.79 -7.18
N LEU A 718 32.99 -16.64 -6.03
CA LEU A 718 31.74 -17.32 -5.73
C LEU A 718 30.73 -17.15 -6.88
N ARG A 719 30.52 -15.91 -7.36
CA ARG A 719 29.59 -15.64 -8.46
C ARG A 719 29.97 -16.37 -9.75
N LYS A 720 31.27 -16.45 -10.07
CA LYS A 720 31.75 -17.13 -11.29
C LYS A 720 31.58 -18.65 -11.19
N ASP A 721 31.78 -19.20 -10.00
CA ASP A 721 31.88 -20.63 -9.76
C ASP A 721 30.70 -21.18 -8.93
N ILE A 722 29.58 -20.47 -8.87
CA ILE A 722 28.44 -20.78 -7.99
C ILE A 722 27.93 -22.22 -8.13
N HIS A 723 27.91 -22.74 -9.35
CA HIS A 723 27.55 -24.13 -9.69
C HIS A 723 28.38 -25.21 -8.97
N LEU A 724 29.57 -24.86 -8.47
CA LEU A 724 30.40 -25.74 -7.63
C LEU A 724 29.97 -25.68 -6.17
N TYR A 725 29.64 -24.47 -5.68
CA TYR A 725 29.24 -24.22 -4.29
C TYR A 725 27.82 -24.71 -3.98
N GLU A 726 26.89 -24.64 -4.94
CA GLU A 726 25.49 -25.10 -4.80
C GLU A 726 25.36 -26.59 -4.47
N LYS A 727 26.43 -27.37 -4.69
CA LYS A 727 26.47 -28.83 -4.44
C LYS A 727 27.02 -29.19 -3.07
N ILE A 728 27.49 -28.22 -2.30
CA ILE A 728 28.14 -28.41 -1.00
C ILE A 728 27.18 -27.91 0.07
N ASN A 729 26.95 -28.72 1.10
CA ASN A 729 26.20 -28.33 2.29
C ASN A 729 27.16 -27.71 3.30
N PHE A 730 26.93 -26.44 3.62
CA PHE A 730 27.72 -25.73 4.62
C PHE A 730 27.02 -25.75 5.98
N HIS A 731 27.77 -25.81 7.07
CA HIS A 731 27.18 -25.67 8.41
C HIS A 731 26.75 -24.22 8.65
N THR A 732 27.65 -23.28 8.36
CA THR A 732 27.38 -21.84 8.51
C THR A 732 28.02 -21.08 7.38
N VAL A 733 27.34 -20.02 6.91
CA VAL A 733 27.92 -19.06 5.98
C VAL A 733 28.00 -17.69 6.64
N PHE A 734 29.19 -17.11 6.63
CA PHE A 734 29.44 -15.72 7.01
C PHE A 734 29.62 -14.87 5.75
N PHE A 735 28.78 -13.85 5.62
CA PHE A 735 28.85 -12.87 4.55
C PHE A 735 29.44 -11.57 5.11
N ASP A 736 30.72 -11.35 4.89
CA ASP A 736 31.42 -10.15 5.34
C ASP A 736 31.22 -8.99 4.36
N GLU A 737 31.09 -7.77 4.86
CA GLU A 737 30.72 -6.58 4.08
C GLU A 737 29.46 -6.82 3.21
N ALA A 738 28.36 -7.21 3.87
CA ALA A 738 27.10 -7.62 3.26
C ALA A 738 26.45 -6.56 2.33
N GLN A 739 26.91 -5.30 2.36
CA GLN A 739 26.56 -4.29 1.36
C GLN A 739 26.89 -4.72 -0.08
N ALA A 740 27.76 -5.71 -0.27
CA ALA A 740 28.08 -6.29 -1.57
C ALA A 740 26.86 -6.88 -2.32
N PHE A 741 25.79 -7.26 -1.61
CA PHE A 741 24.55 -7.80 -2.19
C PHE A 741 23.29 -7.04 -1.74
N LYS A 742 23.45 -5.75 -1.43
CA LYS A 742 22.32 -4.87 -1.05
C LYS A 742 21.26 -4.68 -2.13
N ASN A 743 21.60 -4.91 -3.40
CA ASN A 743 20.65 -4.87 -4.50
C ASN A 743 20.24 -6.29 -4.93
N PRO A 744 18.96 -6.68 -4.76
CA PRO A 744 18.51 -8.05 -4.98
C PRO A 744 18.51 -8.48 -6.45
N LEU A 745 18.57 -7.54 -7.38
CA LEU A 745 18.61 -7.82 -8.82
C LEU A 745 20.01 -8.23 -9.31
N THR A 746 21.04 -7.99 -8.50
CA THR A 746 22.43 -8.25 -8.89
C THR A 746 22.72 -9.74 -9.00
N GLN A 747 23.65 -10.10 -9.89
CA GLN A 747 24.14 -11.49 -9.99
C GLN A 747 24.79 -11.96 -8.69
N THR A 748 25.43 -11.06 -7.93
CA THR A 748 26.02 -11.37 -6.63
C THR A 748 24.95 -11.79 -5.63
N ALA A 749 23.87 -11.00 -5.48
CA ALA A 749 22.73 -11.34 -4.62
C ALA A 749 22.11 -12.69 -5.01
N LYS A 750 21.93 -12.94 -6.30
CA LYS A 750 21.43 -14.23 -6.81
C LYS A 750 22.35 -15.40 -6.47
N ALA A 751 23.66 -15.23 -6.61
CA ALA A 751 24.62 -16.28 -6.31
C ALA A 751 24.62 -16.64 -4.82
N VAL A 752 24.66 -15.64 -3.91
CA VAL A 752 24.68 -15.91 -2.46
C VAL A 752 23.39 -16.57 -1.98
N MET A 753 22.23 -16.29 -2.60
CA MET A 753 20.96 -16.92 -2.26
C MET A 753 20.94 -18.44 -2.52
N ASN A 754 21.70 -18.91 -3.51
CA ASN A 754 21.69 -20.31 -3.93
C ASN A 754 22.58 -21.23 -3.06
N ILE A 755 23.38 -20.67 -2.16
CA ILE A 755 24.23 -21.46 -1.26
C ILE A 755 23.35 -22.24 -0.28
N GLN A 756 23.67 -23.51 -0.02
CA GLN A 756 22.99 -24.34 0.97
C GLN A 756 23.72 -24.29 2.30
N ALA A 757 23.05 -23.85 3.36
CA ALA A 757 23.65 -23.72 4.69
C ALA A 757 22.62 -23.82 5.81
N ASP A 758 23.00 -24.42 6.94
CA ASP A 758 22.15 -24.53 8.13
C ASP A 758 21.94 -23.17 8.81
N HIS A 759 23.00 -22.34 8.88
CA HIS A 759 22.97 -21.00 9.46
C HIS A 759 23.64 -19.96 8.55
N ARG A 760 23.15 -18.72 8.59
CA ARG A 760 23.65 -17.63 7.75
C ARG A 760 23.77 -16.34 8.54
N PHE A 761 24.95 -15.73 8.55
CA PHE A 761 25.19 -14.47 9.22
C PHE A 761 25.76 -13.44 8.26
N ALA A 762 25.23 -12.23 8.30
CA ALA A 762 25.79 -11.08 7.60
C ALA A 762 26.57 -10.21 8.58
N LEU A 763 27.76 -9.78 8.18
CA LEU A 763 28.59 -8.83 8.90
C LEU A 763 28.63 -7.54 8.10
N THR A 764 28.28 -6.42 8.71
CA THR A 764 28.34 -5.10 8.05
C THR A 764 28.56 -4.01 9.09
N GLY A 765 29.27 -2.93 8.73
CA GLY A 765 29.33 -1.73 9.57
C GLY A 765 28.16 -0.77 9.34
N THR A 766 27.47 -0.90 8.21
CA THR A 766 26.42 0.02 7.74
C THR A 766 25.27 -0.79 7.16
N PRO A 767 24.33 -1.28 8.00
CA PRO A 767 23.28 -2.20 7.55
C PRO A 767 22.29 -1.57 6.55
N ILE A 768 22.17 -0.24 6.53
CA ILE A 768 21.32 0.52 5.60
C ILE A 768 22.14 1.73 5.13
N GLU A 769 22.30 1.91 3.81
CA GLU A 769 22.99 3.08 3.26
C GLU A 769 22.01 4.06 2.59
N ASN A 770 21.01 3.56 1.85
CA ASN A 770 20.19 4.43 0.99
C ASN A 770 18.69 4.10 0.98
N SER A 771 18.28 2.86 1.29
CA SER A 771 16.86 2.45 1.15
C SER A 771 16.51 1.22 2.00
N THR A 772 15.27 1.10 2.46
CA THR A 772 14.79 -0.06 3.24
C THR A 772 14.80 -1.38 2.47
N GLU A 773 14.84 -1.30 1.14
CA GLU A 773 14.94 -2.42 0.22
C GLU A 773 16.33 -3.08 0.27
N GLU A 774 17.38 -2.31 0.63
CA GLU A 774 18.72 -2.86 0.88
C GLU A 774 18.68 -3.86 2.04
N LEU A 775 17.95 -3.51 3.10
CA LEU A 775 17.75 -4.36 4.26
C LEU A 775 16.98 -5.64 3.91
N TRP A 776 15.93 -5.52 3.07
CA TRP A 776 15.20 -6.68 2.57
C TRP A 776 16.12 -7.64 1.79
N SER A 777 16.99 -7.10 0.93
CA SER A 777 17.95 -7.90 0.17
C SER A 777 18.88 -8.70 1.08
N ILE A 778 19.38 -8.08 2.16
CA ILE A 778 20.27 -8.75 3.12
C ILE A 778 19.51 -9.83 3.88
N PHE A 779 18.34 -9.52 4.45
CA PHE A 779 17.52 -10.51 5.16
C PHE A 779 17.05 -11.64 4.25
N ARG A 780 16.79 -11.38 2.97
CA ARG A 780 16.43 -12.44 2.03
C ARG A 780 17.53 -13.49 1.86
N VAL A 781 18.79 -13.11 2.10
CA VAL A 781 19.94 -14.03 2.07
C VAL A 781 20.12 -14.73 3.41
N VAL A 782 20.15 -13.98 4.52
CA VAL A 782 20.48 -14.54 5.85
C VAL A 782 19.32 -15.18 6.57
N PHE A 783 18.09 -14.72 6.30
CA PHE A 783 16.88 -15.24 6.90
C PHE A 783 15.69 -15.12 5.93
N PRO A 784 15.63 -15.97 4.88
CA PRO A 784 14.69 -15.81 3.77
C PRO A 784 13.22 -15.84 4.18
N GLU A 785 12.85 -16.55 5.26
CA GLU A 785 11.46 -16.63 5.71
C GLU A 785 10.96 -15.36 6.41
N LEU A 786 11.86 -14.52 6.95
CA LEU A 786 11.49 -13.36 7.79
C LEU A 786 10.55 -12.40 7.07
N PHE A 787 10.83 -12.17 5.79
CA PHE A 787 10.04 -11.31 4.91
C PHE A 787 9.55 -12.09 3.69
N GLN A 788 8.36 -11.71 3.23
CA GLN A 788 7.79 -12.20 1.98
C GLN A 788 8.48 -11.54 0.77
N GLY A 789 7.82 -11.51 -0.38
CA GLY A 789 8.36 -10.84 -1.57
C GLY A 789 8.61 -9.35 -1.35
N LEU A 790 9.40 -8.77 -2.25
CA LEU A 790 9.75 -7.34 -2.21
C LEU A 790 8.51 -6.44 -2.27
N LYS A 791 7.44 -6.88 -2.96
CA LYS A 791 6.19 -6.14 -3.08
C LYS A 791 5.48 -6.05 -1.73
N GLU A 792 5.29 -7.18 -1.07
CA GLU A 792 4.68 -7.26 0.26
C GLU A 792 5.49 -6.48 1.29
N TYR A 793 6.83 -6.58 1.22
CA TYR A 793 7.72 -5.79 2.07
C TYR A 793 7.56 -4.27 1.87
N SER A 794 7.34 -3.81 0.64
CA SER A 794 7.17 -2.39 0.35
C SER A 794 5.91 -1.77 0.98
N HIS A 795 4.89 -2.59 1.26
CA HIS A 795 3.66 -2.18 1.95
C HIS A 795 3.80 -2.13 3.48
N LEU A 796 4.90 -2.63 4.05
CA LEU A 796 5.14 -2.60 5.49
C LEU A 796 5.61 -1.21 5.95
N THR A 797 5.09 -0.78 7.10
CA THR A 797 5.54 0.44 7.78
C THR A 797 6.93 0.25 8.40
N SER A 798 7.70 1.34 8.53
CA SER A 798 9.03 1.32 9.17
C SER A 798 9.00 0.70 10.57
N LYS A 799 7.97 1.04 11.36
CA LYS A 799 7.76 0.50 12.71
C LYS A 799 7.56 -1.02 12.72
N THR A 800 6.82 -1.55 11.75
CA THR A 800 6.60 -3.00 11.59
C THR A 800 7.90 -3.70 11.20
N ILE A 801 8.64 -3.12 10.25
CA ILE A 801 9.95 -3.64 9.82
C ILE A 801 10.91 -3.66 11.02
N ALA A 802 11.06 -2.55 11.74
CA ALA A 802 11.94 -2.43 12.90
C ALA A 802 11.60 -3.47 13.98
N ARG A 803 10.30 -3.67 14.29
CA ARG A 803 9.85 -4.68 15.25
C ARG A 803 10.24 -6.10 14.82
N ARG A 804 10.09 -6.44 13.54
CA ARG A 804 10.40 -7.77 12.99
C ARG A 804 11.91 -8.06 12.94
N ILE A 805 12.73 -7.06 12.61
CA ILE A 805 14.20 -7.26 12.46
C ILE A 805 14.95 -7.21 13.79
N ARG A 806 14.42 -6.51 14.80
CA ARG A 806 15.13 -6.23 16.06
C ARG A 806 15.75 -7.46 16.73
N PRO A 807 15.09 -8.63 16.79
CA PRO A 807 15.70 -9.82 17.38
C PRO A 807 16.85 -10.41 16.54
N PHE A 808 16.87 -10.13 15.23
CA PHE A 808 17.79 -10.68 14.24
C PHE A 808 18.85 -9.68 13.76
N LEU A 809 18.92 -8.50 14.37
CA LEU A 809 19.89 -7.45 14.08
C LEU A 809 20.55 -6.99 15.38
N LEU A 810 21.85 -7.23 15.53
CA LEU A 810 22.64 -6.71 16.63
C LEU A 810 23.49 -5.54 16.15
N ARG A 811 23.22 -4.32 16.64
CA ARG A 811 23.98 -3.10 16.34
C ARG A 811 24.42 -2.46 17.65
N ARG A 812 25.70 -2.09 17.73
CA ARG A 812 26.34 -1.42 18.86
C ARG A 812 27.32 -0.38 18.34
N VAL A 813 27.34 0.79 18.96
CA VAL A 813 28.28 1.85 18.57
C VAL A 813 29.56 1.84 19.40
N LYS A 814 30.66 2.36 18.85
CA LYS A 814 31.97 2.39 19.54
C LYS A 814 31.89 3.05 20.92
N GLU A 815 31.19 4.18 21.00
CA GLU A 815 31.07 5.01 22.20
C GLU A 815 30.36 4.28 23.35
N GLU A 816 29.40 3.39 23.03
CA GLU A 816 28.66 2.60 24.02
C GLU A 816 29.52 1.50 24.65
N VAL A 817 30.52 0.98 23.91
CA VAL A 817 31.21 -0.28 24.28
C VAL A 817 32.71 -0.14 24.48
N LEU A 818 33.33 0.96 24.04
CA LEU A 818 34.75 1.25 24.15
C LEU A 818 35.00 2.64 24.77
N GLY A 819 34.92 2.75 26.09
CA GLY A 819 35.27 3.99 26.82
C GLY A 819 36.75 4.36 26.81
N GLU A 820 37.62 3.53 26.22
CA GLU A 820 39.09 3.71 26.19
C GLU A 820 39.63 4.19 24.83
N LEU A 821 38.79 4.35 23.81
CA LEU A 821 39.23 4.79 22.48
C LEU A 821 39.59 6.29 22.51
N PRO A 822 40.76 6.71 22.00
CA PRO A 822 41.08 8.13 21.86
C PRO A 822 40.06 8.86 20.98
N GLU A 823 39.94 10.18 21.16
CA GLU A 823 39.03 11.01 20.35
C GLU A 823 39.37 10.95 18.85
N LYS A 824 38.34 11.04 18.01
CA LYS A 824 38.43 11.26 16.57
C LYS A 824 38.06 12.71 16.29
N ILE A 825 39.01 13.51 15.81
CA ILE A 825 38.79 14.94 15.50
C ILE A 825 38.69 15.10 13.99
N GLU A 826 37.52 15.52 13.50
CA GLU A 826 37.31 15.83 12.09
C GLU A 826 37.44 17.34 11.84
N SER A 827 38.26 17.71 10.86
CA SER A 827 38.54 19.10 10.49
C SER A 827 38.41 19.29 8.99
N ILE A 828 37.85 20.44 8.58
CA ILE A 828 37.71 20.81 7.17
C ILE A 828 38.68 21.96 6.88
N ASP A 829 39.62 21.71 5.99
CA ASP A 829 40.57 22.71 5.50
C ASP A 829 40.12 23.21 4.12
N ARG A 830 39.79 24.51 4.06
CA ARG A 830 39.21 25.15 2.88
C ARG A 830 40.28 25.96 2.16
N VAL A 831 40.51 25.60 0.90
CA VAL A 831 41.57 26.20 0.08
C VAL A 831 40.97 26.96 -1.11
N GLU A 832 41.47 28.15 -1.40
CA GLU A 832 41.06 28.92 -2.58
C GLU A 832 41.83 28.48 -3.83
N LEU A 833 41.13 28.28 -4.95
CA LEU A 833 41.75 27.87 -6.21
C LEU A 833 42.79 28.91 -6.70
N LEU A 834 43.91 28.43 -7.24
CA LEU A 834 44.92 29.29 -7.85
C LEU A 834 44.34 30.07 -9.05
N PRO A 835 44.86 31.25 -9.42
CA PRO A 835 44.26 32.09 -10.47
C PRO A 835 44.06 31.39 -11.82
N GLU A 836 45.04 30.60 -12.28
CA GLU A 836 44.93 29.85 -13.54
C GLU A 836 43.94 28.68 -13.43
N GLN A 837 43.96 27.97 -12.31
CA GLN A 837 43.05 26.88 -11.99
C GLN A 837 41.59 27.38 -11.93
N LYS A 838 41.36 28.55 -11.33
CA LYS A 838 40.04 29.20 -11.22
C LYS A 838 39.49 29.61 -12.59
N LYS A 839 40.33 30.16 -13.48
CA LYS A 839 39.95 30.47 -14.87
C LYS A 839 39.52 29.21 -15.63
N LEU A 840 40.30 28.14 -15.52
CA LEU A 840 39.99 26.86 -16.14
C LEU A 840 38.67 26.27 -15.59
N TYR A 841 38.49 26.29 -14.27
CA TYR A 841 37.28 25.83 -13.60
C TYR A 841 36.04 26.58 -14.08
N ALA A 842 36.09 27.92 -14.08
CA ALA A 842 34.98 28.77 -14.53
C ALA A 842 34.63 28.53 -16.01
N ALA A 843 35.62 28.37 -16.88
CA ALA A 843 35.40 28.06 -18.29
C ALA A 843 34.70 26.70 -18.49
N TYR A 844 35.12 25.67 -17.75
CA TYR A 844 34.48 24.35 -17.78
C TYR A 844 33.06 24.37 -17.22
N LEU A 845 32.85 25.08 -16.11
CA LEU A 845 31.52 25.24 -15.51
C LEU A 845 30.57 25.97 -16.47
N ALA A 846 31.00 27.06 -17.10
CA ALA A 846 30.22 27.79 -18.09
C ALA A 846 29.85 26.91 -19.29
N LYS A 847 30.81 26.14 -19.83
CA LYS A 847 30.56 25.18 -20.91
C LYS A 847 29.51 24.14 -20.51
N LEU A 848 29.62 23.61 -19.29
CA LEU A 848 28.69 22.60 -18.78
C LEU A 848 27.29 23.18 -18.54
N ARG A 849 27.18 24.38 -17.96
CA ARG A 849 25.90 25.10 -17.79
C ARG A 849 25.25 25.35 -19.14
N HIS A 850 25.98 25.84 -20.14
CA HIS A 850 25.41 26.12 -21.46
C HIS A 850 24.91 24.85 -22.18
N GLN A 851 25.65 23.74 -22.08
CA GLN A 851 25.23 22.46 -22.67
C GLN A 851 24.04 21.83 -21.93
N THR A 852 23.98 21.99 -20.61
CA THR A 852 22.91 21.42 -19.76
C THR A 852 21.61 22.24 -19.89
N LEU A 853 21.69 23.57 -19.87
CA LEU A 853 20.53 24.47 -19.97
C LEU A 853 19.80 24.37 -21.31
N LYS A 854 20.51 24.09 -22.41
CA LYS A 854 19.92 23.86 -23.75
C LYS A 854 19.14 22.55 -23.90
N GLN A 855 19.21 21.64 -22.92
CA GLN A 855 18.70 20.27 -23.01
C GLN A 855 17.77 19.92 -21.83
N LEU A 856 17.13 20.91 -21.22
CA LEU A 856 16.39 20.84 -19.97
C LEU A 856 14.95 20.28 -20.07
N ASP A 857 14.57 19.58 -21.14
CA ASP A 857 13.32 18.83 -21.14
C ASP A 857 13.45 17.54 -20.30
N LYS A 858 12.41 17.20 -19.53
CA LYS A 858 12.36 16.04 -18.60
C LYS A 858 12.80 14.72 -19.24
N ASN A 859 12.53 14.54 -20.54
CA ASN A 859 12.89 13.32 -21.29
C ASN A 859 14.36 13.28 -21.74
N THR A 860 15.06 14.42 -21.75
CA THR A 860 16.40 14.58 -22.31
C THR A 860 17.48 14.48 -21.23
N ILE A 861 17.17 14.86 -19.98
CA ILE A 861 18.07 14.73 -18.83
C ILE A 861 18.45 13.26 -18.56
N ARG A 862 17.50 12.32 -18.63
CA ARG A 862 17.81 10.88 -18.50
C ARG A 862 18.76 10.39 -19.59
N LYS A 863 18.59 10.84 -20.84
CA LYS A 863 19.49 10.51 -21.97
C LYS A 863 20.89 11.14 -21.80
N ASN A 864 20.98 12.31 -21.16
CA ASN A 864 22.23 13.06 -20.99
C ASN A 864 22.90 12.91 -19.63
N ARG A 865 22.34 12.13 -18.69
CA ARG A 865 22.86 11.92 -17.33
C ARG A 865 24.34 11.51 -17.33
N ILE A 866 24.75 10.66 -18.27
CA ILE A 866 26.15 10.23 -18.42
C ILE A 866 27.08 11.41 -18.75
N LYS A 867 26.66 12.31 -19.66
CA LYS A 867 27.45 13.50 -20.03
C LYS A 867 27.57 14.49 -18.87
N ILE A 868 26.49 14.69 -18.11
CA ILE A 868 26.48 15.56 -16.93
C ILE A 868 27.44 15.00 -15.87
N LEU A 869 27.31 13.71 -15.51
CA LEU A 869 28.20 13.06 -14.54
C LEU A 869 29.67 13.10 -14.97
N ALA A 870 29.95 12.90 -16.27
CA ALA A 870 31.31 13.04 -16.81
C ALA A 870 31.85 14.46 -16.62
N GLY A 871 31.03 15.48 -16.85
CA GLY A 871 31.44 16.87 -16.66
C GLY A 871 31.60 17.29 -15.20
N LEU A 872 30.73 16.83 -14.29
CA LEU A 872 30.91 16.99 -12.84
C LEU A 872 32.21 16.33 -12.37
N THR A 873 32.54 15.15 -12.94
CA THR A 873 33.82 14.47 -12.67
C THR A 873 35.01 15.32 -13.13
N ARG A 874 34.91 16.01 -14.27
CA ARG A 874 35.97 16.94 -14.73
C ARG A 874 36.14 18.11 -13.77
N LEU A 875 35.05 18.73 -13.32
CA LEU A 875 35.12 19.83 -12.33
C LEU A 875 35.85 19.38 -11.05
N ARG A 876 35.55 18.18 -10.54
CA ARG A 876 36.25 17.59 -9.38
C ARG A 876 37.73 17.35 -9.65
N GLN A 877 38.08 16.85 -10.85
CA GLN A 877 39.48 16.70 -11.25
C GLN A 877 40.21 18.05 -11.31
N ILE A 878 39.55 19.13 -11.76
CA ILE A 878 40.14 20.48 -11.74
C ILE A 878 40.39 20.93 -10.30
N CYS A 879 39.46 20.68 -9.37
CA CYS A 879 39.65 21.01 -7.94
C CYS A 879 40.85 20.28 -7.34
N CYS A 880 41.02 18.99 -7.67
CA CYS A 880 42.17 18.18 -7.26
C CYS A 880 43.46 18.71 -7.89
N HIS A 881 43.65 18.50 -9.20
CA HIS A 881 44.79 18.98 -9.95
C HIS A 881 44.47 19.00 -11.47
N PRO A 882 44.61 20.13 -12.20
CA PRO A 882 44.25 20.19 -13.62
C PRO A 882 44.98 19.18 -14.53
N ALA A 883 46.23 18.83 -14.21
CA ALA A 883 47.01 17.80 -14.92
C ALA A 883 46.37 16.39 -14.92
N LEU A 884 45.35 16.12 -14.10
CA LEU A 884 44.64 14.83 -14.12
C LEU A 884 43.95 14.55 -15.46
N PHE A 885 43.62 15.60 -16.22
CA PHE A 885 42.99 15.45 -17.54
C PHE A 885 43.31 16.54 -18.56
N VAL A 886 43.95 17.65 -18.17
CA VAL A 886 44.42 18.67 -19.13
C VAL A 886 45.85 18.33 -19.53
N ASP A 887 46.00 17.83 -20.76
CA ASP A 887 47.30 17.48 -21.31
C ASP A 887 48.21 18.71 -21.43
N GLY A 888 49.46 18.57 -20.97
CA GLY A 888 50.47 19.64 -21.03
C GLY A 888 50.32 20.75 -19.99
N TYR A 889 49.44 20.60 -18.99
CA TYR A 889 49.35 21.54 -17.86
C TYR A 889 50.64 21.55 -17.04
N LYS A 890 51.27 22.73 -16.89
CA LYS A 890 52.55 22.91 -16.17
C LYS A 890 52.41 23.63 -14.82
N GLY A 891 51.21 24.13 -14.49
CA GLY A 891 50.96 24.78 -13.20
C GLY A 891 50.75 23.77 -12.08
N SER A 892 50.70 24.27 -10.84
CA SER A 892 50.28 23.49 -9.66
C SER A 892 48.78 23.64 -9.40
N SER A 893 48.30 23.15 -8.26
CA SER A 893 46.91 23.29 -7.82
C SER A 893 46.84 23.63 -6.33
N ALA A 894 45.81 24.35 -5.93
CA ALA A 894 45.68 24.87 -4.57
C ALA A 894 45.72 23.76 -3.50
N LYS A 895 44.94 22.69 -3.69
CA LYS A 895 44.94 21.54 -2.77
C LYS A 895 46.28 20.81 -2.71
N PHE A 896 47.00 20.74 -3.82
CA PHE A 896 48.30 20.07 -3.87
C PHE A 896 49.35 20.84 -3.07
N GLU A 897 49.40 22.17 -3.20
CA GLU A 897 50.26 23.03 -2.37
C GLU A 897 49.90 22.91 -0.88
N GLN A 898 48.60 22.92 -0.55
CA GLN A 898 48.15 22.73 0.83
C GLN A 898 48.56 21.36 1.39
N LEU A 899 48.41 20.30 0.59
CA LEU A 899 48.83 18.95 0.99
C LEU A 899 50.34 18.90 1.29
N LYS A 900 51.19 19.54 0.48
CA LYS A 900 52.64 19.58 0.74
C LYS A 900 52.94 20.21 2.10
N GLN A 901 52.29 21.33 2.42
CA GLN A 901 52.44 21.98 3.72
C GLN A 901 52.03 21.03 4.87
N ILE A 902 50.88 20.35 4.75
CA ILE A 902 50.42 19.40 5.78
C ILE A 902 51.38 18.21 5.92
N ILE A 903 51.95 17.72 4.81
CA ILE A 903 52.95 16.64 4.81
C ILE A 903 54.22 17.06 5.56
N GLU A 904 54.73 18.26 5.30
CA GLU A 904 55.90 18.80 6.00
C GLU A 904 55.61 18.95 7.51
N GLU A 905 54.48 19.56 7.87
CA GLU A 905 54.05 19.72 9.26
C GLU A 905 53.91 18.37 9.98
N SER A 906 53.30 17.38 9.32
CA SER A 906 53.12 16.03 9.87
C SER A 906 54.45 15.31 10.06
N ARG A 907 55.39 15.50 9.12
CA ARG A 907 56.75 14.95 9.21
C ARG A 907 57.52 15.56 10.38
N PHE A 908 57.45 16.88 10.59
CA PHE A 908 58.08 17.53 11.75
C PHE A 908 57.47 17.08 13.08
N ALA A 909 56.17 16.78 13.08
CA ALA A 909 55.46 16.27 14.25
C ALA A 909 55.67 14.76 14.50
N GLY A 910 56.35 14.04 13.61
CA GLY A 910 56.56 12.58 13.71
C GLY A 910 55.26 11.77 13.60
N ARG A 911 54.28 12.28 12.84
CA ARG A 911 52.97 11.66 12.66
C ARG A 911 52.97 10.66 11.50
N ARG A 912 52.14 9.63 11.62
CA ARG A 912 51.93 8.63 10.56
C ARG A 912 50.63 8.91 9.83
N VAL A 913 50.73 9.14 8.52
CA VAL A 913 49.69 9.78 7.71
C VAL A 913 49.16 8.84 6.63
N LEU A 914 47.83 8.67 6.60
CA LEU A 914 47.12 8.04 5.48
C LEU A 914 46.60 9.13 4.54
N ILE A 915 46.92 9.04 3.24
CA ILE A 915 46.44 9.98 2.23
C ILE A 915 45.52 9.23 1.28
N PHE A 916 44.25 9.59 1.29
CA PHE A 916 43.22 9.00 0.45
C PHE A 916 42.86 9.89 -0.73
N SER A 917 42.76 9.27 -1.92
CA SER A 917 42.18 9.92 -3.10
C SER A 917 41.35 8.95 -3.93
N GLN A 918 40.31 9.44 -4.61
CA GLN A 918 39.54 8.60 -5.54
C GLN A 918 40.25 8.43 -6.90
N PHE A 919 41.17 9.34 -7.24
CA PHE A 919 41.84 9.38 -8.53
C PHE A 919 43.25 8.80 -8.37
N THR A 920 43.51 7.60 -8.89
CA THR A 920 44.84 6.97 -8.80
C THR A 920 45.93 7.83 -9.45
N LYS A 921 45.62 8.52 -10.56
CA LYS A 921 46.53 9.50 -11.16
C LYS A 921 46.93 10.63 -10.20
N MET A 922 46.08 11.00 -9.24
CA MET A 922 46.40 11.99 -8.23
C MET A 922 47.37 11.41 -7.20
N LEU A 923 47.14 10.16 -6.77
CA LEU A 923 48.10 9.44 -5.92
C LEU A 923 49.46 9.30 -6.61
N ASP A 924 49.49 9.07 -7.93
CA ASP A 924 50.74 9.01 -8.70
C ASP A 924 51.47 10.37 -8.71
N LEU A 925 50.74 11.49 -8.80
CA LEU A 925 51.31 12.83 -8.70
C LEU A 925 51.89 13.10 -7.31
N ILE A 926 51.13 12.77 -6.26
CA ILE A 926 51.57 12.89 -4.87
C ILE A 926 52.80 12.01 -4.62
N GLY A 927 52.78 10.76 -5.07
CA GLY A 927 53.89 9.82 -4.92
C GLY A 927 55.17 10.27 -5.64
N ARG A 928 55.06 10.88 -6.82
CA ARG A 928 56.22 11.47 -7.52
C ARG A 928 56.83 12.62 -6.74
N GLU A 929 56.01 13.47 -6.15
CA GLU A 929 56.48 14.58 -5.32
C GLU A 929 57.19 14.06 -4.07
N LEU A 930 56.56 13.13 -3.34
CA LEU A 930 57.18 12.50 -2.17
C LEU A 930 58.52 11.84 -2.52
N ALA A 931 58.60 11.15 -3.67
CA ALA A 931 59.84 10.57 -4.15
C ALA A 931 60.90 11.63 -4.49
N HIS A 932 60.51 12.75 -5.10
CA HIS A 932 61.40 13.88 -5.40
C HIS A 932 61.97 14.53 -4.13
N GLU A 933 61.17 14.61 -3.07
CA GLU A 933 61.57 15.09 -1.75
C GLU A 933 62.32 14.04 -0.89
N GLY A 934 62.47 12.82 -1.41
CA GLY A 934 63.14 11.72 -0.71
C GLY A 934 62.35 11.13 0.46
N ILE A 935 61.03 11.31 0.49
CA ILE A 935 60.14 10.82 1.54
C ILE A 935 59.66 9.41 1.16
N PRO A 936 59.99 8.37 1.96
CA PRO A 936 59.51 7.01 1.71
C PRO A 936 58.03 6.89 2.05
N PHE A 937 57.28 6.21 1.17
CA PHE A 937 55.85 5.96 1.36
C PHE A 937 55.46 4.56 0.90
N PHE A 938 54.31 4.07 1.37
CA PHE A 938 53.63 2.92 0.82
C PHE A 938 52.52 3.34 -0.15
N TYR A 939 52.18 2.49 -1.12
CA TYR A 939 51.14 2.74 -2.11
C TYR A 939 50.21 1.55 -2.22
N LEU A 940 48.88 1.78 -2.20
CA LEU A 940 47.88 0.73 -2.34
C LEU A 940 46.71 1.18 -3.21
N ASP A 941 46.40 0.40 -4.23
CA ASP A 941 45.29 0.63 -5.14
C ASP A 941 44.50 -0.65 -5.48
N GLY A 942 43.62 -0.55 -6.48
CA GLY A 942 42.82 -1.68 -6.95
C GLY A 942 43.63 -2.76 -7.69
N GLN A 943 44.85 -2.46 -8.12
CA GLN A 943 45.72 -3.37 -8.89
C GLN A 943 46.69 -4.14 -7.99
N THR A 944 47.00 -3.63 -6.79
CA THR A 944 47.82 -4.34 -5.79
C THR A 944 47.23 -5.74 -5.51
N PRO A 945 48.00 -6.83 -5.65
CA PRO A 945 47.55 -8.19 -5.30
C PRO A 945 47.09 -8.30 -3.84
N PRO A 946 46.02 -9.07 -3.53
CA PRO A 946 45.48 -9.15 -2.17
C PRO A 946 46.47 -9.61 -1.09
N GLU A 947 47.39 -10.52 -1.41
CA GLU A 947 48.41 -11.01 -0.49
C GLU A 947 49.41 -9.90 -0.11
N GLU A 948 49.94 -9.19 -1.12
CA GLU A 948 50.86 -8.04 -0.93
C GLU A 948 50.23 -6.91 -0.10
N ARG A 949 48.89 -6.75 -0.16
CA ARG A 949 48.18 -5.73 0.65
C ARG A 949 48.33 -6.00 2.14
N VAL A 950 48.18 -7.25 2.57
CA VAL A 950 48.24 -7.62 4.00
C VAL A 950 49.66 -7.36 4.51
N GLU A 951 50.67 -7.84 3.78
CA GLU A 951 52.09 -7.60 4.12
C GLU A 951 52.42 -6.11 4.22
N THR A 952 51.97 -5.30 3.25
CA THR A 952 52.21 -3.84 3.24
C THR A 952 51.54 -3.15 4.43
N CYS A 953 50.33 -3.55 4.80
CA CYS A 953 49.63 -3.02 5.96
C CYS A 953 50.34 -3.40 7.28
N GLU A 954 50.83 -4.63 7.42
CA GLU A 954 51.59 -5.09 8.58
C GLU A 954 52.87 -4.26 8.75
N ARG A 955 53.67 -4.12 7.68
CA ARG A 955 54.90 -3.31 7.68
C ARG A 955 54.66 -1.83 8.01
N PHE A 956 53.55 -1.26 7.55
CA PHE A 956 53.15 0.10 7.93
C PHE A 956 52.78 0.20 9.42
N ASN A 957 52.00 -0.75 9.94
CA ASN A 957 51.61 -0.76 11.36
C ASN A 957 52.83 -0.95 12.29
N GLU A 958 53.81 -1.74 11.87
CA GLU A 958 55.10 -1.92 12.55
C GLU A 958 56.01 -0.68 12.51
N GLY A 959 55.70 0.28 11.62
CA GLY A 959 56.38 1.58 11.57
C GLY A 959 57.55 1.65 10.60
N GLU A 960 57.57 0.86 9.51
CA GLU A 960 58.63 0.96 8.49
C GLU A 960 58.65 2.33 7.78
N ARG A 961 57.48 2.92 7.53
CA ARG A 961 57.32 4.21 6.81
C ARG A 961 56.17 5.02 7.40
N ASP A 962 56.27 6.34 7.28
CA ASP A 962 55.31 7.27 7.88
C ASP A 962 54.13 7.63 6.99
N PHE A 963 54.27 7.49 5.66
CA PHE A 963 53.24 7.90 4.69
C PHE A 963 52.67 6.72 3.93
N PHE A 964 51.34 6.68 3.79
CA PHE A 964 50.64 5.65 3.01
C PHE A 964 49.62 6.29 2.06
N LEU A 965 49.85 6.15 0.76
CA LEU A 965 48.96 6.56 -0.32
C LEU A 965 47.96 5.44 -0.63
N ILE A 966 46.66 5.73 -0.49
CA ILE A 966 45.62 4.70 -0.64
C ILE A 966 44.49 5.21 -1.52
N SER A 967 44.08 4.43 -2.52
CA SER A 967 42.86 4.76 -3.27
C SER A 967 41.62 4.58 -2.40
N LEU A 968 40.68 5.54 -2.40
CA LEU A 968 39.45 5.49 -1.58
C LEU A 968 38.69 4.17 -1.73
N LYS A 969 38.65 3.63 -2.96
CA LYS A 969 37.95 2.38 -3.26
C LYS A 969 38.66 1.13 -2.72
N ALA A 970 39.99 1.14 -2.66
CA ALA A 970 40.77 0.05 -2.09
C ALA A 970 40.82 0.16 -0.55
N GLY A 971 40.91 1.38 -0.02
CA GLY A 971 40.86 1.68 1.41
C GLY A 971 39.50 1.49 2.07
N GLY A 972 38.41 1.58 1.30
CA GLY A 972 37.06 1.27 1.76
C GLY A 972 36.85 -0.20 2.12
N THR A 973 37.77 -1.09 1.76
CA THR A 973 37.68 -2.52 2.10
C THR A 973 38.42 -2.82 3.40
N GLY A 974 37.78 -3.55 4.33
CA GLY A 974 38.16 -4.08 5.67
C GLY A 974 39.58 -4.02 6.32
N LEU A 975 40.59 -3.36 5.76
CA LEU A 975 41.99 -3.36 6.18
C LEU A 975 42.18 -2.79 7.61
N ASN A 976 43.30 -3.16 8.25
CA ASN A 976 43.67 -2.71 9.59
C ASN A 976 44.90 -1.78 9.51
N LEU A 977 44.73 -0.49 9.84
CA LEU A 977 45.76 0.55 9.72
C LEU A 977 45.89 1.37 11.03
N SER A 978 45.81 0.69 12.17
CA SER A 978 45.87 1.31 13.50
C SER A 978 47.19 2.03 13.82
N GLY A 979 48.23 1.87 13.00
CA GLY A 979 49.48 2.60 13.15
C GLY A 979 49.37 4.10 12.82
N ALA A 980 48.42 4.51 11.98
CA ALA A 980 48.26 5.91 11.60
C ALA A 980 47.51 6.71 12.66
N ASP A 981 47.88 7.98 12.84
CA ASP A 981 47.17 8.94 13.71
C ASP A 981 46.55 10.10 12.90
N THR A 982 46.91 10.25 11.63
CA THR A 982 46.43 11.33 10.76
C THR A 982 45.86 10.74 9.47
N VAL A 983 44.66 11.16 9.09
CA VAL A 983 43.97 10.76 7.86
C VAL A 983 43.66 11.99 7.04
N ILE A 984 44.17 12.05 5.81
CA ILE A 984 43.90 13.13 4.86
C ILE A 984 42.99 12.61 3.76
N LEU A 985 41.82 13.20 3.65
CA LEU A 985 40.89 13.01 2.54
C LEU A 985 41.14 14.11 1.52
N TYR A 986 41.90 13.81 0.47
CA TYR A 986 42.30 14.80 -0.54
C TYR A 986 41.12 15.26 -1.41
N ASP A 987 40.17 14.36 -1.65
CA ASP A 987 38.95 14.61 -2.41
C ASP A 987 37.74 13.87 -1.82
N LEU A 988 36.58 14.52 -1.89
CA LEU A 988 35.32 14.04 -1.31
C LEU A 988 34.66 12.97 -2.17
N TRP A 989 33.81 12.14 -1.59
CA TRP A 989 33.03 11.08 -2.24
C TRP A 989 31.53 11.24 -1.99
N TRP A 990 30.67 11.04 -2.99
CA TRP A 990 29.21 11.31 -2.85
C TRP A 990 28.50 10.61 -1.68
N ASN A 991 28.99 9.45 -1.24
CA ASN A 991 28.46 8.71 -0.10
C ASN A 991 29.36 8.95 1.14
N PRO A 992 28.89 9.66 2.18
CA PRO A 992 29.69 9.97 3.36
C PRO A 992 30.15 8.71 4.12
N ALA A 993 29.38 7.62 4.05
CA ALA A 993 29.76 6.37 4.68
C ALA A 993 31.13 5.87 4.18
N VAL A 994 31.45 6.00 2.89
CA VAL A 994 32.74 5.52 2.34
C VAL A 994 33.92 6.29 2.92
N GLU A 995 33.77 7.59 3.18
CA GLU A 995 34.79 8.42 3.80
C GLU A 995 35.00 8.03 5.27
N GLU A 996 33.90 7.83 5.98
CA GLU A 996 33.91 7.37 7.37
C GLU A 996 34.54 5.98 7.52
N GLN A 997 34.20 5.06 6.62
CA GLN A 997 34.82 3.73 6.53
C GLN A 997 36.34 3.81 6.34
N ALA A 998 36.83 4.80 5.59
CA ALA A 998 38.26 5.02 5.38
C ALA A 998 38.95 5.62 6.61
N ALA A 999 38.33 6.61 7.26
CA ALA A 999 38.84 7.21 8.50
C ALA A 999 38.89 6.18 9.66
N ASP A 1000 37.86 5.35 9.77
CA ASP A 1000 37.74 4.29 10.76
C ASP A 1000 38.76 3.15 10.58
N ARG A 1001 39.53 3.14 9.48
CA ARG A 1001 40.69 2.23 9.33
C ARG A 1001 41.83 2.58 10.31
N ALA A 1002 42.00 3.86 10.63
CA ALA A 1002 42.96 4.36 11.62
C ALA A 1002 42.32 4.47 13.02
N HIS A 1003 41.05 4.86 13.10
CA HIS A 1003 40.29 4.92 14.37
C HIS A 1003 39.68 3.56 14.71
N ARG A 1004 40.54 2.63 15.15
CA ARG A 1004 40.18 1.23 15.45
C ARG A 1004 40.72 0.79 16.81
N MET A 1005 40.19 -0.31 17.35
CA MET A 1005 40.74 -0.94 18.55
C MET A 1005 42.24 -1.21 18.38
N GLY A 1006 43.05 -0.75 19.34
CA GLY A 1006 44.52 -0.78 19.27
C GLY A 1006 45.15 0.60 19.02
N GLN A 1007 44.34 1.58 18.61
CA GLN A 1007 44.76 2.98 18.52
C GLN A 1007 45.02 3.56 19.92
N LYS A 1008 46.16 4.24 20.08
CA LYS A 1008 46.57 4.88 21.34
C LYS A 1008 46.61 6.41 21.23
N ASN A 1009 46.64 6.94 20.01
CA ASN A 1009 46.73 8.38 19.74
C ASN A 1009 45.37 8.92 19.27
N ILE A 1010 45.15 10.22 19.48
CA ILE A 1010 44.01 10.94 18.91
C ILE A 1010 44.12 10.86 17.38
N VAL A 1011 43.03 10.49 16.72
CA VAL A 1011 43.02 10.39 15.25
C VAL A 1011 42.49 11.68 14.66
N GLN A 1012 43.34 12.38 13.90
CA GLN A 1012 42.96 13.61 13.19
C GLN A 1012 42.56 13.29 11.75
N VAL A 1013 41.32 13.62 11.38
CA VAL A 1013 40.80 13.51 10.01
C VAL A 1013 40.75 14.91 9.39
N ILE A 1014 41.44 15.10 8.28
CA ILE A 1014 41.54 16.37 7.54
C ILE A 1014 40.88 16.21 6.17
N LYS A 1015 39.80 16.95 5.94
CA LYS A 1015 39.11 17.04 4.64
C LYS A 1015 39.58 18.27 3.89
N LEU A 1016 40.23 18.09 2.74
CA LEU A 1016 40.59 19.20 1.85
C LEU A 1016 39.40 19.55 0.95
N ILE A 1017 38.96 20.81 0.96
CA ILE A 1017 37.83 21.29 0.14
C ILE A 1017 38.22 22.56 -0.61
N ALA A 1018 38.00 22.59 -1.92
CA ALA A 1018 38.19 23.79 -2.72
C ALA A 1018 36.99 24.76 -2.60
N ARG A 1019 37.25 25.98 -2.14
CA ARG A 1019 36.25 27.02 -1.87
C ARG A 1019 35.60 27.56 -3.14
N GLY A 1020 34.28 27.78 -3.13
CA GLY A 1020 33.51 28.29 -4.27
C GLY A 1020 33.45 27.30 -5.44
N THR A 1021 33.54 26.00 -5.15
CA THR A 1021 33.51 24.94 -6.16
C THR A 1021 32.44 23.90 -5.88
N ILE A 1022 32.31 22.94 -6.78
CA ILE A 1022 31.43 21.78 -6.64
C ILE A 1022 31.67 21.02 -5.33
N GLU A 1023 32.88 21.01 -4.79
CA GLU A 1023 33.19 20.27 -3.57
C GLU A 1023 32.50 20.85 -2.33
N GLU A 1024 32.34 22.18 -2.22
CA GLU A 1024 31.55 22.78 -1.14
C GLU A 1024 30.09 22.34 -1.19
N LYS A 1025 29.47 22.36 -2.39
CA LYS A 1025 28.10 21.87 -2.57
C LYS A 1025 27.97 20.37 -2.31
N MET A 1026 28.99 19.59 -2.66
CA MET A 1026 29.02 18.16 -2.32
C MET A 1026 29.02 17.96 -0.81
N ASN A 1027 29.84 18.71 -0.07
CA ASN A 1027 29.88 18.63 1.40
C ASN A 1027 28.54 19.07 2.03
N GLU A 1028 27.97 20.18 1.58
CA GLU A 1028 26.65 20.64 2.05
C GLU A 1028 25.55 19.59 1.83
N LEU A 1029 25.57 18.91 0.68
CA LEU A 1029 24.62 17.84 0.38
C LEU A 1029 24.87 16.57 1.20
N GLN A 1030 26.13 16.24 1.51
CA GLN A 1030 26.46 15.15 2.44
C GLN A 1030 25.93 15.47 3.84
N ASP A 1031 26.14 16.69 4.33
CA ASP A 1031 25.69 17.13 5.66
C ASP A 1031 24.15 17.10 5.76
N LYS A 1032 23.45 17.65 4.75
CA LYS A 1032 21.98 17.54 4.65
C LYS A 1032 21.54 16.08 4.71
N LYS A 1033 22.22 15.17 4.01
CA LYS A 1033 21.88 13.74 4.00
C LYS A 1033 22.19 13.02 5.30
N ARG A 1034 23.28 13.36 5.99
CA ARG A 1034 23.66 12.76 7.28
C ARG A 1034 22.59 13.08 8.33
N ASN A 1035 22.18 14.35 8.43
CA ASN A 1035 21.11 14.78 9.34
C ASN A 1035 19.78 14.09 9.01
N ILE A 1036 19.47 13.96 7.72
CA ILE A 1036 18.28 13.25 7.23
C ILE A 1036 18.33 11.77 7.62
N ILE A 1037 19.47 11.06 7.49
CA ILE A 1037 19.58 9.64 7.87
C ILE A 1037 19.50 9.45 9.39
N GLU A 1038 20.04 10.38 10.17
CA GLU A 1038 19.93 10.39 11.64
C GLU A 1038 18.49 10.66 12.10
N GLU A 1039 17.73 11.50 11.38
CA GLU A 1039 16.28 11.71 11.60
C GLU A 1039 15.42 10.56 11.03
N ILE A 1040 15.87 9.88 9.97
CA ILE A 1040 15.16 8.82 9.21
C ILE A 1040 15.57 7.41 9.67
N ILE A 1041 15.77 7.25 10.98
CA ILE A 1041 15.40 5.98 11.60
C ILE A 1041 13.86 5.84 11.66
N GLU A 1042 13.09 6.88 11.28
CA GLU A 1042 11.61 6.81 11.20
C GLU A 1042 10.97 6.90 9.79
N GLU A 1043 11.39 7.69 8.78
CA GLU A 1043 10.65 7.75 7.49
C GLU A 1043 11.44 7.96 6.17
N LYS A 1044 11.24 7.05 5.21
CA LYS A 1044 11.97 6.86 3.94
C LYS A 1044 12.06 8.07 2.98
N LYS A 1045 13.28 8.51 2.64
CA LYS A 1045 13.61 9.02 1.28
C LYS A 1045 14.98 8.50 0.80
N SER A 1046 15.01 8.09 -0.47
CA SER A 1046 16.20 7.60 -1.19
C SER A 1046 17.34 8.63 -1.20
N ALA A 1047 18.55 8.22 -0.80
CA ALA A 1047 19.76 9.05 -0.79
C ALA A 1047 20.41 9.25 -2.19
N SER A 1048 19.70 9.01 -3.30
CA SER A 1048 20.20 9.27 -4.65
C SER A 1048 20.19 10.77 -4.99
N LEU A 1049 21.25 11.28 -5.63
CA LEU A 1049 21.29 12.64 -6.22
C LEU A 1049 20.03 12.91 -7.05
N THR A 1050 19.24 13.90 -6.62
CA THR A 1050 18.01 14.33 -7.30
C THR A 1050 18.31 15.29 -8.45
N GLU A 1051 17.31 15.56 -9.29
CA GLU A 1051 17.44 16.56 -10.35
C GLU A 1051 17.60 17.98 -9.79
N GLU A 1052 16.98 18.25 -8.65
CA GLU A 1052 17.12 19.49 -7.88
C GLU A 1052 18.54 19.64 -7.35
N ASP A 1053 19.12 18.57 -6.77
CA ASP A 1053 20.51 18.57 -6.31
C ASP A 1053 21.47 18.91 -7.46
N ILE A 1054 21.25 18.32 -8.66
CA ILE A 1054 22.08 18.60 -9.85
C ILE A 1054 21.95 20.07 -10.26
N ARG A 1055 20.75 20.67 -10.19
CA ARG A 1055 20.58 22.11 -10.48
C ARG A 1055 21.28 22.97 -9.44
N GLU A 1056 21.14 22.65 -8.15
CA GLU A 1056 21.79 23.37 -7.04
C GLU A 1056 23.31 23.35 -7.20
N ILE A 1057 23.89 22.19 -7.54
CA ILE A 1057 25.32 22.02 -7.82
C ILE A 1057 25.79 22.88 -9.02
N LEU A 1058 24.93 23.12 -10.01
CA LEU A 1058 25.29 23.86 -11.22
C LEU A 1058 25.00 25.37 -11.13
N GLN A 1059 24.38 25.85 -10.06
CA GLN A 1059 24.09 27.26 -9.85
C GLN A 1059 25.26 28.07 -9.25
N ILE A 1060 26.36 27.39 -8.88
CA ILE A 1060 27.62 27.95 -8.34
C ILE A 1060 28.18 29.09 -9.18
#